data_AF-A0A3D2PVX5-F1
#
_entry.id   AF-A0A3D2PVX5-F1
#
_cell.length_a   1.000
_cell.length_b   1.000
_cell.length_c   1.000
_cell.angle_alpha   90.00
_cell.angle_beta   90.00
_cell.angle_gamma   90.00
#
_symmetry.space_group_name_H-M   'P 1'
#
loop_
_entity.id
_entity.type
_entity.pdbx_description
1 polymer ?
#
loop_
_entity_poly.entity_id
_entity_poly.type
_entity_poly.pdbx_seq_one_letter_code
_entity_poly.pdbx_strand_id
1 'polypeptide(L)'
;MNIFHKITLANLKKNKTRTIVTIIGIILSTAMFTAVTSSISSLHAFMKEYTIDTEGSWQGAAFRVTQSEAKDFLSHDEIESSVSLKYVGYANLTDSANQYKPYLYICGVTDDITSLLPVHITKGRMPENDSEILLPEHLAYDGGIAYNLNDEITLDVGERVDEDGFVLDNNTSLLGNKSEKSKDGKVIPLETITNTESKTYQVVGFYTRPSFENFHAPGYTALTLSSAQTTYQDIYFCLYNSKDVSSFLEQNAPYSFTMNYDLLRLDGASMEDSLNRTVTSLAVILIAIIVLGSISLIYNAFSISISERTKQFGLLSSIGATRHQMIHSILFEAAFLCLIGIPLGIFFGLVGIGITFYFTGDTIAMLYRSDTTLHLTLQSSIAGIALAIALAFITVLISAYLPARKSMKLSALEAIRQTSDINIRSKKVHTFPLTEKLFGFEGMLATKNYKRSRSKYRATVISLFLSIVLFISASSFCAYLTHSAGSIYNGNGYELSCTVYSENNYDPDALLTKIRALDGVDKASYGSSFAADFTIAKKDCTKEFESFRSYYEQASYNNTLSEDDSYELTTVIYFVEDHLFEDYLKEIGENPSDYQNTAVPKGVLVDRLHVFSDKYYDLNIFTNHSAQDIVLSAFDEDAKNTCTVTTGAFSDTIPFGVSAP
;
A
#
# COMPACT_ATOMS: atom_id res chain seq x y z
N MET A 1 25.87 22.61 42.83
CA MET A 1 25.40 23.00 41.47
C MET A 1 26.48 23.86 40.82
N ASN A 2 26.95 23.49 39.63
CA ASN A 2 27.99 24.23 38.90
C ASN A 2 27.59 25.72 38.75
N ILE A 3 28.50 26.66 39.02
CA ILE A 3 28.22 28.11 38.99
C ILE A 3 27.64 28.54 37.63
N PHE A 4 28.11 27.90 36.55
CA PHE A 4 27.63 28.12 35.19
C PHE A 4 26.14 27.75 35.04
N HIS A 5 25.67 26.66 35.66
CA HIS A 5 24.26 26.27 35.60
C HIS A 5 23.36 27.29 36.29
N LYS A 6 23.80 27.84 37.43
CA LYS A 6 23.05 28.87 38.16
C LYS A 6 22.94 30.16 37.35
N ILE A 7 24.04 30.57 36.70
CA ILE A 7 24.07 31.73 35.81
C ILE A 7 23.15 31.52 34.59
N THR A 8 23.16 30.31 34.01
CA THR A 8 22.31 29.97 32.86
C THR A 8 20.83 30.06 33.20
N LEU A 9 20.39 29.46 34.31
CA LEU A 9 19.00 29.52 34.75
C LEU A 9 18.54 30.96 35.05
N ALA A 10 19.38 31.77 35.69
CA ALA A 10 19.09 33.18 35.93
C ALA A 10 18.94 33.97 34.61
N ASN A 11 19.78 33.66 33.61
CA ASN A 11 19.72 34.29 32.30
C ASN A 11 18.48 33.90 31.49
N LEU A 12 18.04 32.65 31.56
CA LEU A 12 16.78 32.20 30.95
C LEU A 12 15.60 32.97 31.53
N LYS A 13 15.52 33.07 32.86
CA LYS A 13 14.43 33.78 33.55
C LYS A 13 14.39 35.28 33.21
N LYS A 14 15.57 35.89 32.99
CA LYS A 14 15.69 37.32 32.67
C LYS A 14 15.30 37.63 31.22
N ASN A 15 15.49 36.70 30.28
CA ASN A 15 15.28 36.93 28.84
C ASN A 15 14.11 36.12 28.29
N LYS A 16 12.92 36.35 28.85
CA LYS A 16 11.71 35.54 28.62
C LYS A 16 11.34 35.39 27.14
N THR A 17 11.31 36.49 26.38
CA THR A 17 10.90 36.48 24.97
C THR A 17 11.73 35.49 24.14
N ARG A 18 13.04 35.50 24.35
CA ARG A 18 13.96 34.63 23.62
C ARG A 18 13.83 33.18 24.05
N THR A 19 13.74 32.94 25.35
CA THR A 19 13.50 31.62 25.89
C THR A 19 12.21 31.02 25.34
N ILE A 20 11.15 31.82 25.23
CA ILE A 20 9.87 31.40 24.62
C ILE A 20 10.05 31.04 23.14
N VAL A 21 10.74 31.87 22.35
CA VAL A 21 10.97 31.57 20.91
C VAL A 21 11.75 30.26 20.72
N THR A 22 12.78 30.00 21.53
CA THR A 22 13.51 28.74 21.48
C THR A 22 12.63 27.56 21.91
N ILE A 23 11.83 27.72 22.98
CA ILE A 23 10.88 26.68 23.42
C ILE A 23 9.86 26.37 22.32
N ILE A 24 9.30 27.38 21.65
CA ILE A 24 8.35 27.18 20.53
C ILE A 24 9.00 26.37 19.40
N GLY A 25 10.25 26.67 19.05
CA GLY A 25 10.99 25.87 18.06
C GLY A 25 11.16 24.41 18.47
N ILE A 26 11.44 24.14 19.75
CA ILE A 26 11.53 22.79 20.30
C ILE A 26 10.16 22.09 20.29
N ILE A 27 9.10 22.81 20.68
CA ILE A 27 7.72 22.29 20.68
C ILE A 27 7.34 21.88 19.27
N LEU A 28 7.52 22.76 18.27
CA LEU A 28 7.15 22.47 16.88
C LEU A 28 7.90 21.27 16.32
N SER A 29 9.22 21.20 16.55
CA SER A 29 10.04 20.06 16.12
C SER A 29 9.59 18.75 16.77
N THR A 30 9.38 18.76 18.09
CA THR A 30 8.95 17.57 18.83
C THR A 30 7.53 17.15 18.44
N ALA A 31 6.63 18.10 18.20
CA ALA A 31 5.28 17.85 17.74
C ALA A 31 5.29 17.17 16.36
N MET A 32 6.15 17.60 15.43
CA MET A 32 6.29 16.93 14.14
C MET A 32 6.82 15.50 14.28
N PHE A 33 7.87 15.26 15.08
CA PHE A 33 8.35 13.90 15.31
C PHE A 33 7.29 13.01 15.94
N THR A 34 6.58 13.52 16.94
CA THR A 34 5.53 12.78 17.65
C THR A 34 4.35 12.47 16.73
N ALA A 35 3.92 13.46 15.92
CA ALA A 35 2.85 13.27 14.96
C ALA A 35 3.21 12.16 13.98
N VAL A 36 4.39 12.22 13.35
CA VAL A 36 4.81 11.22 12.36
C VAL A 36 4.99 9.84 12.95
N THR A 37 5.68 9.69 14.08
CA THR A 37 5.86 8.37 14.69
C THR A 37 4.55 7.78 15.17
N SER A 38 3.65 8.61 15.72
CA SER A 38 2.31 8.17 16.12
C SER A 38 1.48 7.77 14.89
N SER A 39 1.49 8.57 13.82
CA SER A 39 0.78 8.25 12.58
C SER A 39 1.18 6.90 12.02
N ILE A 40 2.49 6.63 11.94
CA ILE A 40 3.02 5.36 11.42
C ILE A 40 2.53 4.21 12.31
N SER A 41 2.64 4.33 13.63
CA SER A 41 2.20 3.26 14.54
C SER A 41 0.69 3.04 14.52
N SER A 42 -0.11 4.11 14.42
CA SER A 42 -1.56 3.99 14.39
C SER A 42 -2.06 3.41 13.08
N LEU A 43 -1.46 3.81 11.95
CA LEU A 43 -1.80 3.23 10.64
C LEU A 43 -1.41 1.75 10.58
N HIS A 44 -0.23 1.40 11.10
CA HIS A 44 0.22 0.01 11.19
C HIS A 44 -0.70 -0.84 12.07
N ALA A 45 -1.08 -0.34 13.25
CA ALA A 45 -2.02 -1.02 14.13
C ALA A 45 -3.40 -1.18 13.49
N PHE A 46 -3.94 -0.13 12.87
CA PHE A 46 -5.21 -0.19 12.15
C PHE A 46 -5.18 -1.22 11.02
N MET A 47 -4.13 -1.22 10.17
CA MET A 47 -4.00 -2.22 9.11
C MET A 47 -3.94 -3.63 9.68
N LYS A 48 -3.26 -3.83 10.81
CA LYS A 48 -3.16 -5.15 11.46
C LYS A 48 -4.50 -5.59 12.05
N GLU A 49 -5.18 -4.72 12.78
CA GLU A 49 -6.52 -4.99 13.33
C GLU A 49 -7.51 -5.27 12.20
N TYR A 50 -7.44 -4.51 11.11
CA TYR A 50 -8.24 -4.73 9.91
C TYR A 50 -8.00 -6.10 9.30
N THR A 51 -6.74 -6.48 9.03
CA THR A 51 -6.41 -7.81 8.49
C THR A 51 -6.85 -8.93 9.42
N ILE A 52 -6.69 -8.77 10.75
CA ILE A 52 -7.15 -9.78 11.71
C ILE A 52 -8.69 -9.90 11.67
N ASP A 53 -9.40 -8.78 11.56
CA ASP A 53 -10.85 -8.76 11.48
C ASP A 53 -11.37 -9.38 10.17
N THR A 54 -10.72 -9.14 9.04
CA THR A 54 -11.20 -9.62 7.72
C THR A 54 -10.67 -11.00 7.35
N GLU A 55 -9.41 -11.30 7.66
CA GLU A 55 -8.70 -12.52 7.22
C GLU A 55 -8.39 -13.48 8.36
N GLY A 56 -8.42 -13.01 9.61
CA GLY A 56 -8.07 -13.78 10.79
C GLY A 56 -6.63 -13.57 11.25
N SER A 57 -6.30 -14.07 12.43
CA SER A 57 -4.96 -13.94 13.04
C SER A 57 -4.06 -15.15 12.81
N TRP A 58 -4.50 -16.14 12.02
CA TRP A 58 -3.67 -17.29 11.63
C TRP A 58 -2.48 -16.85 10.77
N GLN A 59 -1.36 -17.56 10.90
CA GLN A 59 -0.12 -17.27 10.17
C GLN A 59 0.09 -18.21 8.99
N GLY A 60 -0.15 -19.50 9.21
CA GLY A 60 -0.04 -20.56 8.20
C GLY A 60 -1.27 -21.46 8.21
N ALA A 61 -1.55 -22.09 7.07
CA ALA A 61 -2.59 -23.08 6.95
C ALA A 61 -2.13 -24.27 6.11
N ALA A 62 -2.46 -25.49 6.54
CA ALA A 62 -2.24 -26.74 5.81
C ALA A 62 -3.58 -27.37 5.46
N PHE A 63 -3.77 -27.74 4.19
CA PHE A 63 -5.05 -28.20 3.65
C PHE A 63 -5.07 -29.71 3.42
N ARG A 64 -6.27 -30.29 3.51
CA ARG A 64 -6.56 -31.73 3.26
C ARG A 64 -5.69 -32.68 4.10
N VAL A 65 -5.45 -32.34 5.36
CA VAL A 65 -4.64 -33.14 6.29
C VAL A 65 -5.47 -34.28 6.87
N THR A 66 -4.99 -35.53 6.80
CA THR A 66 -5.70 -36.67 7.41
C THR A 66 -5.64 -36.61 8.94
N GLN A 67 -6.49 -37.37 9.63
CA GLN A 67 -6.49 -37.38 11.11
C GLN A 67 -5.15 -37.88 11.71
N SER A 68 -4.46 -38.81 11.05
CA SER A 68 -3.13 -39.27 11.49
C SER A 68 -2.07 -38.21 11.28
N GLU A 69 -2.01 -37.62 10.09
CA GLU A 69 -1.02 -36.57 9.77
C GLU A 69 -1.22 -35.33 10.64
N ALA A 70 -2.47 -34.99 10.95
CA ALA A 70 -2.76 -33.85 11.82
C ALA A 70 -2.23 -34.05 13.24
N LYS A 71 -2.24 -35.27 13.77
CA LYS A 71 -1.65 -35.55 15.09
C LYS A 71 -0.14 -35.35 15.08
N ASP A 72 0.52 -35.78 14.01
CA ASP A 72 1.97 -35.61 13.85
C ASP A 72 2.31 -34.14 13.62
N PHE A 73 1.59 -33.45 12.73
CA PHE A 73 1.78 -32.03 12.42
C PHE A 73 1.57 -31.12 13.63
N LEU A 74 0.48 -31.34 14.39
CA LEU A 74 0.17 -30.57 15.59
C LEU A 74 1.03 -30.94 16.81
N SER A 75 1.89 -31.95 16.70
CA SER A 75 2.81 -32.33 17.78
C SER A 75 4.11 -31.53 17.82
N HIS A 76 4.34 -30.69 16.80
CA HIS A 76 5.53 -29.85 16.71
C HIS A 76 5.49 -28.72 17.75
N ASP A 77 6.55 -28.62 18.56
CA ASP A 77 6.67 -27.67 19.66
C ASP A 77 6.71 -26.20 19.19
N GLU A 78 6.98 -25.96 17.91
CA GLU A 78 6.97 -24.63 17.29
C GLU A 78 5.57 -24.02 17.17
N ILE A 79 4.51 -24.85 17.14
CA ILE A 79 3.12 -24.40 17.02
C ILE A 79 2.65 -23.87 18.38
N GLU A 80 2.24 -22.59 18.40
CA GLU A 80 1.69 -21.93 19.58
C GLU A 80 0.19 -22.21 19.74
N SER A 81 -0.55 -22.12 18.64
CA SER A 81 -2.01 -22.31 18.62
C SER A 81 -2.47 -22.79 17.25
N SER A 82 -3.58 -23.51 17.21
CA SER A 82 -4.17 -24.04 15.98
C SER A 82 -5.67 -24.23 16.10
N VAL A 83 -6.40 -24.04 15.00
CA VAL A 83 -7.81 -24.40 14.85
C VAL A 83 -7.96 -25.28 13.60
N SER A 84 -8.97 -26.15 13.60
CA SER A 84 -9.21 -27.06 12.47
C SER A 84 -10.61 -26.88 11.88
N LEU A 85 -10.66 -26.80 10.55
CA LEU A 85 -11.86 -26.95 9.75
C LEU A 85 -11.93 -28.38 9.21
N LYS A 86 -12.79 -29.19 9.81
CA LYS A 86 -12.96 -30.60 9.43
C LYS A 86 -13.97 -30.74 8.31
N TYR A 87 -13.67 -31.57 7.32
CA TYR A 87 -14.60 -31.86 6.23
C TYR A 87 -15.76 -32.74 6.74
N VAL A 88 -17.00 -32.25 6.66
CA VAL A 88 -18.20 -33.05 6.98
C VAL A 88 -18.88 -33.54 5.69
N GLY A 89 -19.06 -32.67 4.71
CA GLY A 89 -19.62 -33.05 3.41
C GLY A 89 -20.36 -31.93 2.70
N TYR A 90 -21.05 -32.27 1.63
CA TYR A 90 -21.90 -31.38 0.84
C TYR A 90 -23.35 -31.85 0.88
N ALA A 91 -24.28 -30.90 0.82
CA ALA A 91 -25.69 -31.17 0.59
C ALA A 91 -26.18 -30.36 -0.63
N ASN A 92 -27.07 -30.95 -1.43
CA ASN A 92 -27.66 -30.26 -2.58
C ASN A 92 -28.64 -29.17 -2.12
N LEU A 93 -28.54 -27.98 -2.72
CA LEU A 93 -29.53 -26.92 -2.61
C LEU A 93 -30.44 -26.96 -3.84
N THR A 94 -31.61 -27.59 -3.70
CA THR A 94 -32.54 -27.81 -4.82
C THR A 94 -33.08 -26.53 -5.45
N ASP A 95 -33.11 -25.44 -4.68
CA ASP A 95 -33.74 -24.17 -5.06
C ASP A 95 -32.75 -22.99 -5.02
N SER A 96 -31.44 -23.24 -5.17
CA SER A 96 -30.44 -22.17 -5.19
C SER A 96 -30.65 -21.26 -6.40
N ALA A 97 -30.82 -19.96 -6.15
CA ALA A 97 -30.89 -18.93 -7.18
C ALA A 97 -29.55 -18.77 -7.92
N ASN A 98 -28.44 -19.09 -7.25
CA ASN A 98 -27.10 -19.08 -7.85
C ASN A 98 -26.74 -20.47 -8.40
N GLN A 99 -26.84 -20.60 -9.73
CA GLN A 99 -26.53 -21.85 -10.44
C GLN A 99 -25.05 -22.25 -10.37
N TYR A 100 -24.15 -21.33 -10.00
CA TYR A 100 -22.73 -21.61 -9.82
C TYR A 100 -22.40 -22.07 -8.40
N LYS A 101 -23.37 -22.01 -7.48
CA LYS A 101 -23.23 -22.39 -6.08
C LYS A 101 -24.38 -23.29 -5.61
N PRO A 102 -24.50 -24.50 -6.18
CA PRO A 102 -25.66 -25.36 -5.95
C PRO A 102 -25.59 -26.16 -4.64
N TYR A 103 -24.55 -25.99 -3.82
CA TYR A 103 -24.35 -26.81 -2.62
C TYR A 103 -24.33 -26.02 -1.32
N LEU A 104 -24.67 -26.69 -0.22
CA LEU A 104 -24.28 -26.30 1.13
C LEU A 104 -23.04 -27.13 1.50
N TYR A 105 -21.91 -26.46 1.71
CA TYR A 105 -20.68 -27.10 2.16
C TYR A 105 -20.64 -27.08 3.69
N ILE A 106 -20.63 -28.24 4.33
CA ILE A 106 -20.70 -28.34 5.79
C ILE A 106 -19.29 -28.60 6.33
N CYS A 107 -18.84 -27.70 7.19
CA CYS A 107 -17.59 -27.80 7.92
C CYS A 107 -17.82 -28.06 9.40
N GLY A 108 -17.04 -28.98 9.92
CA GLY A 108 -16.89 -29.25 11.33
C GLY A 108 -15.88 -28.30 11.97
N VAL A 109 -16.27 -27.58 13.00
CA VAL A 109 -15.39 -26.62 13.68
C VAL A 109 -15.01 -27.11 15.09
N THR A 110 -13.93 -26.55 15.63
CA THR A 110 -13.60 -26.61 17.07
C THR A 110 -14.28 -25.44 17.81
N ASP A 111 -14.47 -25.58 19.13
CA ASP A 111 -15.13 -24.56 19.97
C ASP A 111 -14.42 -23.18 19.93
N ASP A 112 -13.14 -23.16 19.58
CA ASP A 112 -12.26 -21.98 19.58
C ASP A 112 -11.97 -21.42 18.19
N ILE A 113 -12.74 -21.79 17.16
CA ILE A 113 -12.46 -21.39 15.77
C ILE A 113 -12.31 -19.87 15.58
N THR A 114 -13.08 -19.07 16.33
CA THR A 114 -13.05 -17.59 16.28
C THR A 114 -11.76 -17.00 16.84
N SER A 115 -10.89 -17.79 17.46
CA SER A 115 -9.60 -17.32 17.99
C SER A 115 -8.60 -17.01 16.88
N LEU A 116 -8.69 -17.72 15.74
CA LEU A 116 -7.78 -17.57 14.61
C LEU A 116 -8.50 -17.21 13.31
N LEU A 117 -9.74 -17.68 13.10
CA LEU A 117 -10.49 -17.44 11.87
C LEU A 117 -11.55 -16.33 12.03
N PRO A 118 -11.78 -15.51 10.98
CA PRO A 118 -12.65 -14.34 11.04
C PRO A 118 -14.13 -14.73 10.86
N VAL A 119 -14.72 -15.35 11.89
CA VAL A 119 -16.12 -15.75 11.89
C VAL A 119 -16.94 -14.73 12.69
N HIS A 120 -17.64 -13.83 11.99
CA HIS A 120 -18.46 -12.78 12.60
C HIS A 120 -19.94 -13.15 12.63
N ILE A 121 -20.44 -13.52 13.80
CA ILE A 121 -21.84 -13.87 14.00
C ILE A 121 -22.69 -12.60 13.90
N THR A 122 -23.66 -12.61 13.00
CA THR A 122 -24.60 -11.49 12.82
C THR A 122 -25.87 -11.67 13.65
N LYS A 123 -26.32 -12.93 13.81
CA LYS A 123 -27.51 -13.30 14.59
C LYS A 123 -27.33 -14.67 15.23
N GLY A 124 -27.89 -14.88 16.42
CA GLY A 124 -27.86 -16.17 17.11
C GLY A 124 -26.51 -16.43 17.79
N ARG A 125 -26.01 -17.67 17.73
CA ARG A 125 -24.78 -18.12 18.40
C ARG A 125 -24.05 -19.19 17.59
N MET A 126 -22.82 -19.52 18.00
CA MET A 126 -22.09 -20.70 17.49
C MET A 126 -22.84 -22.00 17.82
N PRO A 127 -22.68 -23.05 16.99
CA PRO A 127 -23.16 -24.40 17.30
C PRO A 127 -22.48 -24.95 18.56
N GLU A 128 -23.26 -25.53 19.47
CA GLU A 128 -22.80 -26.16 20.72
C GLU A 128 -22.74 -27.70 20.60
N ASN A 129 -23.29 -28.26 19.53
CA ASN A 129 -23.27 -29.70 19.25
C ASN A 129 -23.36 -29.98 17.73
N ASP A 130 -23.21 -31.24 17.35
CA ASP A 130 -23.16 -31.69 15.96
C ASP A 130 -24.53 -31.73 15.25
N SER A 131 -25.61 -31.44 15.97
CA SER A 131 -26.98 -31.34 15.46
C SER A 131 -27.43 -29.88 15.30
N GLU A 132 -26.54 -28.93 15.55
CA GLU A 132 -26.76 -27.50 15.36
C GLU A 132 -25.91 -27.00 14.18
N ILE A 133 -26.41 -26.01 13.46
CA ILE A 133 -25.74 -25.44 12.28
C ILE A 133 -25.80 -23.92 12.27
N LEU A 134 -24.68 -23.32 11.86
CA LEU A 134 -24.51 -21.91 11.61
C LEU A 134 -24.45 -21.69 10.10
N LEU A 135 -25.31 -20.83 9.57
CA LEU A 135 -25.46 -20.61 8.13
C LEU A 135 -24.89 -19.25 7.72
N PRO A 136 -24.25 -19.12 6.56
CA PRO A 136 -23.70 -17.84 6.16
C PRO A 136 -24.81 -16.95 5.56
N GLU A 137 -24.77 -15.63 5.83
CA GLU A 137 -25.84 -14.71 5.41
C GLU A 137 -26.03 -14.63 3.88
N HIS A 138 -24.95 -14.85 3.11
CA HIS A 138 -25.03 -14.83 1.65
C HIS A 138 -25.84 -15.98 1.07
N LEU A 139 -26.13 -17.04 1.83
CA LEU A 139 -27.10 -18.05 1.40
C LEU A 139 -28.48 -17.44 1.11
N ALA A 140 -28.88 -16.40 1.84
CA ALA A 140 -30.18 -15.76 1.67
C ALA A 140 -30.23 -14.83 0.45
N TYR A 141 -29.24 -13.94 0.29
CA TYR A 141 -29.27 -12.94 -0.79
C TYR A 141 -28.63 -13.40 -2.11
N ASP A 142 -27.65 -14.31 -2.05
CA ASP A 142 -27.00 -14.90 -3.24
C ASP A 142 -27.67 -16.23 -3.61
N GLY A 143 -27.92 -17.09 -2.61
CA GLY A 143 -28.58 -18.38 -2.84
C GLY A 143 -30.11 -18.29 -2.95
N GLY A 144 -30.73 -17.19 -2.54
CA GLY A 144 -32.19 -17.04 -2.53
C GLY A 144 -32.90 -17.91 -1.48
N ILE A 145 -32.16 -18.55 -0.57
CA ILE A 145 -32.68 -19.48 0.42
C ILE A 145 -32.54 -18.85 1.81
N ALA A 146 -33.66 -18.41 2.37
CA ALA A 146 -33.70 -17.78 3.69
C ALA A 146 -34.23 -18.76 4.75
N TYR A 147 -33.47 -18.93 5.82
CA TYR A 147 -33.86 -19.66 7.03
C TYR A 147 -34.06 -18.70 8.20
N ASN A 148 -34.78 -19.15 9.23
CA ASN A 148 -34.94 -18.47 10.50
C ASN A 148 -34.20 -19.20 11.63
N LEU A 149 -33.99 -18.50 12.75
CA LEU A 149 -33.44 -19.12 13.95
C LEU A 149 -34.40 -20.19 14.47
N ASN A 150 -33.82 -21.33 14.86
CA ASN A 150 -34.47 -22.56 15.31
C ASN A 150 -35.22 -23.35 14.23
N ASP A 151 -35.09 -23.00 12.95
CA ASP A 151 -35.58 -23.87 11.87
C ASP A 151 -34.84 -25.22 11.92
N GLU A 152 -35.57 -26.31 11.68
CA GLU A 152 -34.99 -27.64 11.50
C GLU A 152 -34.84 -27.92 10.00
N ILE A 153 -33.61 -28.20 9.57
CA ILE A 153 -33.28 -28.53 8.18
C ILE A 153 -32.77 -29.96 8.10
N THR A 154 -33.39 -30.78 7.25
CA THR A 154 -32.90 -32.12 6.95
C THR A 154 -32.12 -32.08 5.66
N LEU A 155 -30.86 -32.49 5.72
CA LEU A 155 -29.91 -32.45 4.62
C LEU A 155 -29.38 -33.86 4.35
N ASP A 156 -29.34 -34.24 3.09
CA ASP A 156 -28.64 -35.46 2.65
C ASP A 156 -27.17 -35.10 2.39
N VAL A 157 -26.34 -35.31 3.40
CA VAL A 157 -24.94 -34.89 3.42
C VAL A 157 -24.05 -36.01 2.89
N GLY A 158 -23.27 -35.74 1.84
CA GLY A 158 -22.37 -36.72 1.24
C GLY A 158 -21.08 -36.12 0.72
N GLU A 159 -20.40 -36.84 -0.17
CA GLU A 159 -19.13 -36.44 -0.76
C GLU A 159 -19.32 -35.91 -2.18
N ARG A 160 -18.83 -34.70 -2.45
CA ARG A 160 -18.77 -34.15 -3.81
C ARG A 160 -17.62 -34.81 -4.55
N VAL A 161 -17.94 -35.49 -5.64
CA VAL A 161 -16.97 -36.23 -6.47
C VAL A 161 -17.11 -35.85 -7.94
N ASP A 162 -16.01 -35.92 -8.69
CA ASP A 162 -16.02 -35.84 -10.15
C ASP A 162 -16.46 -37.17 -10.81
N GLU A 163 -16.40 -37.23 -12.14
CA GLU A 163 -16.76 -38.43 -12.92
C GLU A 163 -15.91 -39.67 -12.60
N ASP A 164 -14.65 -39.47 -12.19
CA ASP A 164 -13.70 -40.53 -11.84
C ASP A 164 -13.82 -40.95 -10.36
N GLY A 165 -14.68 -40.29 -9.59
CA GLY A 165 -14.90 -40.54 -8.17
C GLY A 165 -13.88 -39.85 -7.25
N PHE A 166 -13.14 -38.87 -7.75
CA PHE A 166 -12.20 -38.08 -6.95
C PHE A 166 -12.95 -37.04 -6.11
N VAL A 167 -12.66 -36.98 -4.81
CA VAL A 167 -13.32 -36.05 -3.88
C VAL A 167 -12.83 -34.63 -4.07
N LEU A 168 -13.78 -33.75 -4.39
CA LEU A 168 -13.58 -32.33 -4.68
C LEU A 168 -13.76 -31.48 -3.41
N ASP A 169 -12.85 -30.54 -3.19
CA ASP A 169 -12.95 -29.56 -2.10
C ASP A 169 -13.68 -28.29 -2.54
N ASN A 170 -13.91 -27.38 -1.60
CA ASN A 170 -14.69 -26.15 -1.85
C ASN A 170 -13.84 -25.07 -2.54
N ASN A 171 -12.53 -25.29 -2.67
CA ASN A 171 -11.63 -24.46 -3.47
C ASN A 171 -11.63 -24.88 -4.95
N THR A 172 -12.06 -26.11 -5.24
CA THR A 172 -12.27 -26.57 -6.60
C THR A 172 -13.57 -25.98 -7.13
N SER A 173 -13.46 -25.08 -8.12
CA SER A 173 -14.61 -24.49 -8.82
C SER A 173 -15.62 -25.53 -9.29
N LEU A 174 -16.86 -25.11 -9.51
CA LEU A 174 -17.87 -25.95 -10.13
C LEU A 174 -17.37 -26.45 -11.49
N LEU A 175 -17.26 -27.76 -11.69
CA LEU A 175 -16.70 -28.36 -12.92
C LEU A 175 -17.61 -28.16 -14.15
N GLY A 176 -18.83 -27.67 -13.93
CA GLY A 176 -19.69 -27.06 -14.94
C GLY A 176 -21.06 -27.73 -15.06
N ASN A 177 -22.05 -26.96 -15.51
CA ASN A 177 -23.38 -27.44 -15.90
C ASN A 177 -23.41 -28.10 -17.29
N LYS A 178 -22.26 -28.17 -17.98
CA LYS A 178 -22.15 -28.74 -19.33
C LYS A 178 -22.03 -30.26 -19.19
N SER A 179 -23.18 -30.94 -19.12
CA SER A 179 -23.21 -32.36 -19.42
C SER A 179 -22.58 -32.60 -20.79
N GLU A 180 -21.49 -33.35 -20.87
CA GLU A 180 -21.10 -33.91 -22.17
C GLU A 180 -22.24 -34.84 -22.61
N LYS A 181 -22.78 -34.58 -23.81
CA LYS A 181 -23.68 -35.55 -24.43
C LYS A 181 -22.84 -36.75 -24.81
N SER A 182 -22.99 -37.85 -24.07
CA SER A 182 -22.50 -39.15 -24.52
C SER A 182 -23.03 -39.44 -25.93
N LYS A 183 -22.32 -40.26 -26.72
CA LYS A 183 -22.72 -40.71 -28.07
C LYS A 183 -24.13 -41.32 -28.11
N ASP A 184 -24.66 -41.74 -26.95
CA ASP A 184 -26.00 -42.32 -26.77
C ASP A 184 -27.05 -41.34 -26.21
N GLY A 185 -26.74 -40.05 -26.08
CA GLY A 185 -27.69 -39.01 -25.66
C GLY A 185 -27.96 -38.93 -24.15
N LYS A 186 -27.20 -39.64 -23.31
CA LYS A 186 -27.24 -39.49 -21.85
C LYS A 186 -26.40 -38.30 -21.38
N VAL A 187 -27.01 -37.47 -20.53
CA VAL A 187 -26.39 -36.38 -19.76
C VAL A 187 -25.67 -37.02 -18.58
N ILE A 188 -24.33 -36.95 -18.55
CA ILE A 188 -23.54 -37.31 -17.37
C ILE A 188 -23.25 -36.00 -16.63
N PRO A 189 -23.65 -35.85 -15.35
CA PRO A 189 -23.22 -34.72 -14.54
C PRO A 189 -21.72 -34.87 -14.26
N LEU A 190 -20.94 -33.82 -14.57
CA LEU A 190 -19.48 -33.77 -14.38
C LEU A 190 -19.05 -33.90 -12.91
N GLU A 191 -19.99 -33.68 -11.99
CA GLU A 191 -19.81 -33.88 -10.56
C GLU A 191 -21.14 -34.30 -9.91
N THR A 192 -21.06 -35.10 -8.85
CA THR A 192 -22.23 -35.54 -8.08
C THR A 192 -21.93 -35.61 -6.59
N ILE A 193 -22.98 -35.63 -5.76
CA ILE A 193 -22.86 -35.99 -4.34
C ILE A 193 -23.15 -37.48 -4.20
N THR A 194 -22.20 -38.22 -3.63
CA THR A 194 -22.30 -39.65 -3.36
C THR A 194 -22.23 -39.93 -1.85
N ASN A 195 -22.49 -41.16 -1.41
CA ASN A 195 -22.41 -41.57 0.00
C ASN A 195 -23.23 -40.68 0.96
N THR A 196 -24.45 -40.31 0.57
CA THR A 196 -25.28 -39.39 1.35
C THR A 196 -25.86 -40.04 2.60
N GLU A 197 -25.73 -39.36 3.74
CA GLU A 197 -26.41 -39.67 4.99
C GLU A 197 -27.38 -38.53 5.35
N SER A 198 -28.62 -38.88 5.65
CA SER A 198 -29.63 -37.89 6.02
C SER A 198 -29.42 -37.44 7.46
N LYS A 199 -29.20 -36.14 7.66
CA LYS A 199 -28.95 -35.55 8.97
C LYS A 199 -29.79 -34.29 9.15
N THR A 200 -30.39 -34.15 10.33
CA THR A 200 -31.21 -32.98 10.68
C THR A 200 -30.40 -32.04 11.56
N TYR A 201 -30.40 -30.76 11.18
CA TYR A 201 -29.73 -29.69 11.91
C TYR A 201 -30.74 -28.64 12.37
N GLN A 202 -30.56 -28.12 13.56
CA GLN A 202 -31.23 -26.90 14.01
C GLN A 202 -30.38 -25.67 13.67
N VAL A 203 -30.98 -24.69 13.00
CA VAL A 203 -30.32 -23.42 12.67
C VAL A 203 -30.18 -22.56 13.93
N VAL A 204 -28.96 -22.36 14.41
CA VAL A 204 -28.71 -21.63 15.68
C VAL A 204 -28.14 -20.23 15.49
N GLY A 205 -27.72 -19.89 14.27
CA GLY A 205 -27.20 -18.56 13.99
C GLY A 205 -26.85 -18.34 12.52
N PHE A 206 -26.51 -17.08 12.26
CA PHE A 206 -26.03 -16.59 10.97
C PHE A 206 -24.74 -15.82 11.15
N TYR A 207 -23.87 -15.87 10.14
CA TYR A 207 -22.59 -15.18 10.17
C TYR A 207 -22.27 -14.54 8.81
N THR A 208 -21.43 -13.51 8.82
CA THR A 208 -20.97 -12.88 7.59
C THR A 208 -20.17 -13.89 6.77
N ARG A 209 -20.20 -13.76 5.45
CA ARG A 209 -19.37 -14.59 4.57
C ARG A 209 -17.91 -14.62 5.06
N PRO A 210 -17.32 -15.79 5.30
CA PRO A 210 -15.94 -15.88 5.75
C PRO A 210 -14.96 -15.61 4.61
N SER A 211 -13.80 -15.03 4.91
CA SER A 211 -12.72 -14.82 3.93
C SER A 211 -12.07 -16.12 3.46
N PHE A 212 -12.14 -17.19 4.25
CA PHE A 212 -11.67 -18.52 3.85
C PHE A 212 -12.61 -19.22 2.86
N GLU A 213 -13.75 -18.61 2.47
CA GLU A 213 -14.61 -19.10 1.40
C GLU A 213 -14.47 -18.24 0.13
N ASN A 214 -13.84 -18.80 -0.90
CA ASN A 214 -13.64 -18.12 -2.17
C ASN A 214 -14.96 -17.77 -2.89
N PHE A 215 -15.02 -16.64 -3.61
CA PHE A 215 -16.18 -16.18 -4.40
C PHE A 215 -16.66 -17.22 -5.41
N HIS A 216 -15.75 -18.00 -6.00
CA HIS A 216 -16.09 -19.06 -6.95
C HIS A 216 -16.37 -20.43 -6.30
N ALA A 217 -16.39 -20.52 -4.96
CA ALA A 217 -16.65 -21.76 -4.26
C ALA A 217 -18.07 -22.28 -4.60
N PRO A 218 -18.23 -23.57 -4.94
CA PRO A 218 -19.51 -24.14 -5.37
C PRO A 218 -20.47 -24.42 -4.21
N GLY A 219 -20.00 -24.33 -2.95
CA GLY A 219 -20.83 -24.48 -1.76
C GLY A 219 -20.84 -23.25 -0.85
N TYR A 220 -22.01 -22.94 -0.27
CA TYR A 220 -22.12 -22.01 0.87
C TYR A 220 -21.60 -22.71 2.12
N THR A 221 -20.60 -22.14 2.78
CA THR A 221 -19.94 -22.76 3.93
C THR A 221 -20.80 -22.62 5.18
N ALA A 222 -21.36 -23.72 5.64
CA ALA A 222 -22.08 -23.84 6.91
C ALA A 222 -21.17 -24.48 7.97
N LEU A 223 -21.28 -24.03 9.21
CA LEU A 223 -20.44 -24.51 10.31
C LEU A 223 -21.29 -25.34 11.29
N THR A 224 -20.77 -26.47 11.74
CA THR A 224 -21.35 -27.31 12.80
C THR A 224 -20.25 -27.76 13.75
N LEU A 225 -20.57 -28.06 15.02
CA LEU A 225 -19.56 -28.56 15.95
C LEU A 225 -19.25 -30.03 15.64
N SER A 226 -18.01 -30.36 15.29
CA SER A 226 -17.72 -31.73 14.82
C SER A 226 -17.27 -32.68 15.91
N SER A 227 -18.12 -33.70 16.15
CA SER A 227 -17.83 -34.92 16.90
C SER A 227 -17.31 -36.07 16.01
N ALA A 228 -17.41 -35.94 14.67
CA ALA A 228 -17.26 -37.03 13.72
C ALA A 228 -15.80 -37.33 13.34
N GLN A 229 -15.52 -38.60 12.99
CA GLN A 229 -14.29 -38.99 12.29
C GLN A 229 -14.38 -38.49 10.84
N THR A 230 -13.71 -37.38 10.55
CA THR A 230 -13.67 -36.79 9.21
C THR A 230 -12.46 -37.33 8.44
N THR A 231 -12.60 -37.51 7.13
CA THR A 231 -11.55 -38.05 6.26
C THR A 231 -10.32 -37.12 6.22
N TYR A 232 -10.54 -35.82 6.16
CA TYR A 232 -9.50 -34.79 6.17
C TYR A 232 -9.97 -33.52 6.88
N GLN A 233 -9.01 -32.66 7.23
CA GLN A 233 -9.24 -31.36 7.85
C GLN A 233 -8.19 -30.34 7.37
N ASP A 234 -8.59 -29.08 7.39
CA ASP A 234 -7.70 -27.95 7.16
C ASP A 234 -7.28 -27.38 8.51
N ILE A 235 -5.98 -27.18 8.69
CA ILE A 235 -5.39 -26.72 9.96
C ILE A 235 -4.87 -25.31 9.74
N TYR A 236 -5.37 -24.37 10.54
CA TYR A 236 -4.89 -22.99 10.60
C TYR A 236 -4.14 -22.81 11.90
N PHE A 237 -2.95 -22.20 11.88
CA PHE A 237 -2.09 -22.15 13.06
C PHE A 237 -1.23 -20.89 13.12
N CYS A 238 -0.68 -20.67 14.32
CA CYS A 238 0.34 -19.69 14.62
C CYS A 238 1.57 -20.38 15.21
N LEU A 239 2.76 -19.92 14.83
CA LEU A 239 4.01 -20.32 15.46
C LEU A 239 4.39 -19.30 16.54
N TYR A 240 5.18 -19.75 17.53
CA TYR A 240 5.82 -18.85 18.50
C TYR A 240 6.73 -17.80 17.82
N ASN A 241 7.30 -18.14 16.66
CA ASN A 241 8.08 -17.22 15.83
C ASN A 241 7.49 -17.16 14.42
N SER A 242 6.75 -16.09 14.13
CA SER A 242 6.08 -15.90 12.83
C SER A 242 7.03 -15.86 11.64
N LYS A 243 8.31 -15.57 11.84
CA LYS A 243 9.32 -15.54 10.76
C LYS A 243 9.65 -16.90 10.19
N ASP A 244 9.40 -17.97 10.96
CA ASP A 244 9.78 -19.32 10.58
C ASP A 244 8.65 -20.04 9.83
N VAL A 245 7.46 -19.41 9.72
CA VAL A 245 6.22 -20.02 9.15
C VAL A 245 6.46 -20.60 7.76
N SER A 246 7.13 -19.86 6.87
CA SER A 246 7.42 -20.37 5.51
C SER A 246 8.31 -21.61 5.57
N SER A 247 9.42 -21.54 6.28
CA SER A 247 10.36 -22.67 6.38
C SER A 247 9.74 -23.87 7.10
N PHE A 248 8.84 -23.63 8.04
CA PHE A 248 8.11 -24.66 8.76
C PHE A 248 7.13 -25.38 7.85
N LEU A 249 6.34 -24.64 7.06
CA LEU A 249 5.40 -25.21 6.11
C LEU A 249 6.12 -25.98 5.00
N GLU A 250 7.20 -25.43 4.43
CA GLU A 250 7.99 -26.12 3.40
C GLU A 250 8.56 -27.47 3.88
N GLN A 251 8.87 -27.60 5.17
CA GLN A 251 9.46 -28.81 5.74
C GLN A 251 8.43 -29.81 6.26
N ASN A 252 7.28 -29.34 6.75
CA ASN A 252 6.36 -30.15 7.55
C ASN A 252 4.94 -30.25 6.97
N ALA A 253 4.54 -29.41 6.02
CA ALA A 253 3.21 -29.49 5.45
C ALA A 253 3.05 -30.80 4.64
N PRO A 254 1.98 -31.58 4.88
CA PRO A 254 1.82 -32.90 4.25
C PRO A 254 1.45 -32.79 2.77
N TYR A 255 0.66 -31.76 2.41
CA TYR A 255 0.14 -31.55 1.06
C TYR A 255 0.21 -30.07 0.68
N SER A 256 -0.94 -29.44 0.44
CA SER A 256 -1.04 -28.03 0.09
C SER A 256 -1.03 -27.17 1.35
N PHE A 257 -0.43 -25.99 1.27
CA PHE A 257 -0.43 -25.01 2.34
C PHE A 257 -0.54 -23.60 1.77
N THR A 258 -0.92 -22.67 2.63
CA THR A 258 -0.87 -21.23 2.36
C THR A 258 -0.43 -20.48 3.61
N MET A 259 -0.17 -19.18 3.43
CA MET A 259 0.20 -18.27 4.49
C MET A 259 -0.71 -17.04 4.45
N ASN A 260 -0.94 -16.45 5.62
CA ASN A 260 -1.57 -15.14 5.68
C ASN A 260 -0.52 -14.07 5.35
N TYR A 261 -0.31 -13.83 4.07
CA TYR A 261 0.74 -12.93 3.58
C TYR A 261 0.55 -11.50 4.08
N ASP A 262 -0.69 -11.02 4.18
CA ASP A 262 -0.99 -9.67 4.64
C ASP A 262 -0.65 -9.48 6.13
N LEU A 263 -1.03 -10.44 6.98
CA LEU A 263 -0.67 -10.41 8.39
C LEU A 263 0.84 -10.54 8.60
N LEU A 264 1.48 -11.50 7.93
CA LEU A 264 2.93 -11.72 8.04
C LEU A 264 3.73 -10.50 7.55
N ARG A 265 3.24 -9.78 6.53
CA ARG A 265 3.85 -8.51 6.09
C ARG A 265 3.78 -7.45 7.17
N LEU A 266 2.63 -7.31 7.83
CA LEU A 266 2.46 -6.37 8.93
C LEU A 266 3.29 -6.76 10.15
N ASP A 267 3.50 -8.04 10.40
CA ASP A 267 4.37 -8.52 11.49
C ASP A 267 5.88 -8.45 11.17
N GLY A 268 6.25 -8.02 9.96
CA GLY A 268 7.64 -8.00 9.53
C GLY A 268 8.25 -9.40 9.39
N ALA A 269 7.40 -10.39 9.15
CA ALA A 269 7.72 -11.80 8.90
C ALA A 269 7.56 -12.19 7.42
N SER A 270 7.09 -11.28 6.56
CA SER A 270 7.02 -11.50 5.11
C SER A 270 8.40 -11.70 4.48
N MET A 271 8.47 -12.58 3.48
CA MET A 271 9.66 -12.86 2.67
C MET A 271 9.97 -11.77 1.64
N GLU A 272 9.06 -10.79 1.44
CA GLU A 272 9.23 -9.72 0.46
C GLU A 272 10.15 -8.61 1.00
N ASP A 273 11.44 -8.90 0.96
CA ASP A 273 12.53 -7.99 1.33
C ASP A 273 12.48 -6.64 0.60
N SER A 274 11.98 -6.63 -0.65
CA SER A 274 11.88 -5.44 -1.51
C SER A 274 10.87 -4.42 -0.99
N LEU A 275 9.68 -4.87 -0.59
CA LEU A 275 8.63 -4.00 -0.03
C LEU A 275 9.07 -3.43 1.31
N ASN A 276 9.60 -4.26 2.21
CA ASN A 276 10.09 -3.83 3.52
C ASN A 276 11.21 -2.78 3.38
N ARG A 277 12.14 -2.98 2.44
CA ARG A 277 13.19 -2.00 2.13
C ARG A 277 12.61 -0.70 1.58
N THR A 278 11.62 -0.77 0.69
CA THR A 278 10.98 0.41 0.10
C THR A 278 10.27 1.25 1.17
N VAL A 279 9.39 0.64 1.96
CA VAL A 279 8.68 1.32 3.06
C VAL A 279 9.66 1.91 4.08
N THR A 280 10.68 1.14 4.47
CA THR A 280 11.73 1.62 5.39
C THR A 280 12.50 2.80 4.79
N SER A 281 12.85 2.75 3.51
CA SER A 281 13.58 3.83 2.84
C SER A 281 12.78 5.13 2.78
N LEU A 282 11.47 5.06 2.50
CA LEU A 282 10.57 6.21 2.50
C LEU A 282 10.46 6.83 3.90
N ALA A 283 10.30 5.99 4.93
CA ALA A 283 10.28 6.44 6.32
C ALA A 283 11.59 7.14 6.73
N VAL A 284 12.74 6.59 6.34
CA VAL A 284 14.06 7.20 6.62
C VAL A 284 14.21 8.54 5.93
N ILE A 285 13.81 8.66 4.65
CA ILE A 285 13.86 9.92 3.91
C ILE A 285 12.96 10.98 4.59
N LEU A 286 11.73 10.62 4.95
CA LEU A 286 10.80 11.51 5.62
C LEU A 286 11.35 12.02 6.97
N ILE A 287 11.88 11.11 7.80
CA ILE A 287 12.50 11.47 9.07
C ILE A 287 13.71 12.38 8.85
N ALA A 288 14.56 12.10 7.85
CA ALA A 288 15.72 12.93 7.54
C ALA A 288 15.33 14.36 7.16
N ILE A 289 14.28 14.54 6.35
CA ILE A 289 13.72 15.84 5.99
C ILE A 289 13.27 16.60 7.24
N ILE A 290 12.53 15.95 8.15
CA ILE A 290 12.05 16.57 9.39
C ILE A 290 13.20 16.96 10.31
N VAL A 291 14.22 16.09 10.45
CA VAL A 291 15.43 16.38 11.24
C VAL A 291 16.16 17.59 10.68
N LEU A 292 16.40 17.64 9.37
CA LEU A 292 17.11 18.77 8.76
C LEU A 292 16.36 20.09 8.96
N GLY A 293 15.04 20.11 8.73
CA GLY A 293 14.21 21.29 8.96
C GLY A 293 14.21 21.74 10.41
N SER A 294 14.07 20.79 11.33
CA SER A 294 14.13 21.03 12.77
C SER A 294 15.47 21.62 13.20
N ILE A 295 16.58 21.09 12.67
CA ILE A 295 17.93 21.60 12.97
C ILE A 295 18.03 23.06 12.56
N SER A 296 17.58 23.43 11.37
CA SER A 296 17.67 24.81 10.87
C SER A 296 16.85 25.79 11.71
N LEU A 297 15.62 25.43 12.06
CA LEU A 297 14.74 26.25 12.88
C LEU A 297 15.37 26.56 14.25
N ILE A 298 15.84 25.51 14.93
CA ILE A 298 16.38 25.60 16.28
C ILE A 298 17.78 26.24 16.27
N TYR A 299 18.59 25.94 15.25
CA TYR A 299 19.90 26.58 15.02
C TYR A 299 19.77 28.09 14.97
N ASN A 300 18.78 28.60 14.22
CA ASN A 300 18.57 30.04 14.09
C ASN A 300 18.22 30.69 15.43
N ALA A 301 17.36 30.05 16.24
CA ALA A 301 17.02 30.54 17.57
C ALA A 301 18.25 30.58 18.51
N PHE A 302 19.06 29.52 18.57
CA PHE A 302 20.27 29.50 19.39
C PHE A 302 21.36 30.44 18.87
N SER A 303 21.51 30.56 17.56
CA SER A 303 22.49 31.45 16.92
C SER A 303 22.24 32.92 17.32
N ILE A 304 20.97 33.36 17.27
CA ILE A 304 20.56 34.69 17.74
C ILE A 304 20.88 34.84 19.23
N SER A 305 20.47 33.85 20.04
CA SER A 305 20.68 33.86 21.49
C SER A 305 22.15 33.94 21.91
N ILE A 306 23.03 33.27 21.19
CA ILE A 306 24.48 33.26 21.47
C ILE A 306 25.12 34.56 20.97
N SER A 307 24.70 35.07 19.80
CA SER A 307 25.22 36.33 19.25
C SER A 307 24.97 37.50 20.21
N GLU A 308 23.81 37.57 20.83
CA GLU A 308 23.49 38.60 21.83
C GLU A 308 24.32 38.46 23.11
N ARG A 309 24.63 37.22 23.52
CA ARG A 309 25.40 36.91 24.73
C ARG A 309 26.91 36.85 24.51
N THR A 310 27.38 37.14 23.30
CA THR A 310 28.81 37.06 22.95
C THR A 310 29.67 37.94 23.87
N LYS A 311 29.21 39.15 24.24
CA LYS A 311 29.92 40.01 25.19
C LYS A 311 30.02 39.40 26.59
N GLN A 312 28.97 38.74 27.07
CA GLN A 312 28.97 38.06 28.36
C GLN A 312 29.94 36.87 28.38
N PHE A 313 29.97 36.08 27.30
CA PHE A 313 30.94 34.99 27.15
C PHE A 313 32.38 35.52 27.03
N GLY A 314 32.58 36.68 26.38
CA GLY A 314 33.87 37.38 26.35
C GLY A 314 34.37 37.74 27.75
N LEU A 315 33.51 38.33 28.59
CA LEU A 315 33.84 38.66 29.98
C LEU A 315 34.16 37.40 30.81
N LEU A 316 33.38 36.33 30.68
CA LEU A 316 33.65 35.06 31.36
C LEU A 316 35.01 34.47 30.93
N SER A 317 35.33 34.54 29.64
CA SER A 317 36.61 34.07 29.11
C SER A 317 37.81 34.89 29.62
N SER A 318 37.63 36.19 29.85
CA SER A 318 38.65 37.06 30.48
C SER A 318 38.94 36.70 31.93
N ILE A 319 37.97 36.10 32.64
CA ILE A 319 38.11 35.66 34.04
C ILE A 319 38.61 34.20 34.11
N GLY A 320 38.90 33.56 32.96
CA GLY A 320 39.49 32.22 32.88
C GLY A 320 38.52 31.09 32.53
N ALA A 321 37.28 31.40 32.13
CA ALA A 321 36.35 30.35 31.68
C ALA A 321 36.84 29.68 30.39
N THR A 322 36.89 28.35 30.41
CA THR A 322 37.32 27.57 29.23
C THR A 322 36.22 27.49 28.18
N ARG A 323 36.60 27.30 26.90
CA ARG A 323 35.64 27.07 25.80
C ARG A 323 34.70 25.90 26.08
N HIS A 324 35.23 24.83 26.68
CA HIS A 324 34.43 23.66 27.06
C HIS A 324 33.38 24.02 28.10
N GLN A 325 33.73 24.76 29.16
CA GLN A 325 32.76 25.20 30.18
C GLN A 325 31.64 26.06 29.58
N MET A 326 31.96 26.95 28.64
CA MET A 326 30.96 27.77 27.97
C MET A 326 30.03 26.97 27.04
N ILE A 327 30.58 26.03 26.25
CA ILE A 327 29.77 25.14 25.40
C ILE A 327 28.86 24.25 26.25
N HIS A 328 29.38 23.64 27.32
CA HIS A 328 28.57 22.82 28.24
C HIS A 328 27.47 23.64 28.91
N SER A 329 27.73 24.91 29.21
CA SER A 329 26.71 25.81 29.75
C SER A 329 25.55 26.03 28.77
N ILE A 330 25.83 26.15 27.47
CA ILE A 330 24.82 26.27 26.40
C ILE A 330 24.08 24.94 26.18
N LEU A 331 24.79 23.80 26.21
CA LEU A 331 24.16 22.49 26.10
C LEU A 331 23.26 22.19 27.31
N PHE A 332 23.66 22.61 28.50
CA PHE A 332 22.83 22.55 29.70
C PHE A 332 21.60 23.43 29.58
N GLU A 333 21.74 24.64 29.01
CA GLU A 333 20.59 25.50 28.68
C GLU A 333 19.62 24.77 27.76
N ALA A 334 20.12 24.20 26.65
CA ALA A 334 19.31 23.48 25.68
C ALA A 334 18.59 22.27 26.31
N ALA A 335 19.31 21.47 27.11
CA ALA A 335 18.74 20.34 27.84
C ALA A 335 17.65 20.77 28.84
N PHE A 336 17.85 21.90 29.53
CA PHE A 336 16.83 22.45 30.42
C PHE A 336 15.58 22.93 29.66
N LEU A 337 15.75 23.54 28.48
CA LEU A 337 14.63 23.92 27.63
C LEU A 337 13.85 22.71 27.11
N CYS A 338 14.53 21.58 26.84
CA CYS A 338 13.88 20.32 26.47
C CYS A 338 12.91 19.81 27.53
N LEU A 339 13.15 20.05 28.83
CA LEU A 339 12.25 19.62 29.90
C LEU A 339 10.84 20.21 29.79
N ILE A 340 10.70 21.35 29.09
CA ILE A 340 9.41 22.01 28.84
C ILE A 340 8.99 21.78 27.39
N GLY A 341 9.92 21.95 26.45
CA GLY A 341 9.62 21.87 25.02
C GLY A 341 9.22 20.48 24.55
N ILE A 342 9.86 19.41 25.07
CA ILE A 342 9.54 18.04 24.65
C ILE A 342 8.16 17.61 25.15
N PRO A 343 7.81 17.73 26.45
CA PRO A 343 6.47 17.33 26.92
C PRO A 343 5.34 18.11 26.23
N LEU A 344 5.50 19.42 26.05
CA LEU A 344 4.51 20.23 25.34
C LEU A 344 4.45 19.86 23.86
N GLY A 345 5.59 19.58 23.23
CA GLY A 345 5.64 19.13 21.85
C GLY A 345 4.97 17.79 21.63
N ILE A 346 5.17 16.81 22.53
CA ILE A 346 4.44 15.53 22.49
C ILE A 346 2.94 15.78 22.61
N PHE A 347 2.53 16.59 23.58
CA PHE A 347 1.12 16.93 23.78
C PHE A 347 0.49 17.53 22.52
N PHE A 348 1.09 18.57 21.94
CA PHE A 348 0.58 19.19 20.71
C PHE A 348 0.70 18.28 19.50
N GLY A 349 1.71 17.41 19.43
CA GLY A 349 1.86 16.42 18.38
C GLY A 349 0.73 15.39 18.38
N LEU A 350 0.43 14.82 19.55
CA LEU A 350 -0.66 13.86 19.74
C LEU A 350 -2.04 14.50 19.49
N VAL A 351 -2.28 15.70 20.02
CA VAL A 351 -3.53 16.43 19.77
C VAL A 351 -3.67 16.75 18.29
N GLY A 352 -2.61 17.21 17.64
CA GLY A 352 -2.63 17.54 16.21
C GLY A 352 -2.97 16.33 15.35
N ILE A 353 -2.29 15.20 15.55
CA ILE A 353 -2.57 13.99 14.77
C ILE A 353 -3.91 13.36 15.12
N GLY A 354 -4.34 13.42 16.38
CA GLY A 354 -5.66 12.95 16.80
C GLY A 354 -6.78 13.72 16.13
N ILE A 355 -6.66 15.04 16.00
CA ILE A 355 -7.60 15.87 15.24
C ILE A 355 -7.58 15.48 13.75
N THR A 356 -6.40 15.28 13.16
CA THR A 356 -6.30 14.84 11.76
C THR A 356 -7.03 13.52 11.56
N PHE A 357 -6.76 12.49 12.36
CA PHE A 357 -7.41 11.19 12.25
C PHE A 357 -8.92 11.25 12.54
N TYR A 358 -9.36 12.15 13.42
CA TYR A 358 -10.80 12.36 13.62
C TYR A 358 -11.50 12.83 12.35
N PHE A 359 -10.86 13.68 11.52
CA PHE A 359 -11.45 14.18 10.28
C PHE A 359 -11.19 13.30 9.06
N THR A 360 -10.06 12.58 9.02
CA THR A 360 -9.64 11.80 7.85
C THR A 360 -9.78 10.29 8.05
N GLY A 361 -10.04 9.83 9.27
CA GLY A 361 -10.03 8.41 9.64
C GLY A 361 -11.04 7.60 8.84
N ASP A 362 -12.26 8.11 8.67
CA ASP A 362 -13.30 7.43 7.88
C ASP A 362 -12.95 7.39 6.39
N THR A 363 -12.33 8.44 5.85
CA THR A 363 -11.86 8.46 4.45
C THR A 363 -10.73 7.45 4.24
N ILE A 364 -9.83 7.32 5.21
CA ILE A 364 -8.74 6.33 5.16
C ILE A 364 -9.29 4.91 5.31
N ALA A 365 -10.25 4.69 6.21
CA ALA A 365 -10.91 3.40 6.39
C ALA A 365 -11.65 2.96 5.11
N MET A 366 -12.30 3.91 4.43
CA MET A 366 -12.97 3.65 3.14
C MET A 366 -12.01 3.14 2.05
N LEU A 367 -10.72 3.51 2.09
CA LEU A 367 -9.71 2.99 1.16
C LEU A 367 -9.48 1.49 1.32
N TYR A 368 -9.75 0.92 2.50
CA TYR A 368 -9.51 -0.49 2.78
C TYR A 368 -10.69 -1.41 2.42
N ARG A 369 -11.84 -0.84 1.97
CA ARG A 369 -13.06 -1.55 1.51
C ARG A 369 -13.53 -2.70 2.41
N SER A 370 -14.46 -2.43 3.33
CA SER A 370 -15.44 -3.42 3.82
C SER A 370 -16.42 -2.79 4.83
N ASP A 371 -17.55 -3.47 5.08
CA ASP A 371 -18.55 -3.19 6.12
C ASP A 371 -18.00 -3.38 7.56
N THR A 372 -16.74 -3.04 7.80
CA THR A 372 -16.13 -3.14 9.13
C THR A 372 -16.43 -1.90 9.94
N THR A 373 -16.68 -2.09 11.24
CA THR A 373 -16.90 -0.99 12.19
C THR A 373 -15.59 -0.43 12.76
N LEU A 374 -14.46 -0.80 12.18
CA LEU A 374 -13.15 -0.39 12.64
C LEU A 374 -12.86 1.03 12.17
N HIS A 375 -12.58 1.90 13.13
CA HIS A 375 -12.16 3.28 12.85
C HIS A 375 -10.66 3.43 13.10
N LEU A 376 -9.98 4.20 12.25
CA LEU A 376 -8.61 4.60 12.49
C LEU A 376 -8.54 5.44 13.77
N THR A 377 -8.07 4.84 14.85
CA THR A 377 -7.88 5.51 16.14
C THR A 377 -6.41 5.83 16.39
N LEU A 378 -6.18 6.84 17.24
CA LEU A 378 -4.82 7.19 17.65
C LEU A 378 -4.27 6.14 18.61
N GLN A 379 -3.57 5.15 18.06
CA GLN A 379 -2.77 4.20 18.81
C GLN A 379 -1.29 4.59 18.71
N SER A 380 -0.81 5.30 19.72
CA SER A 380 0.61 5.70 19.79
C SER A 380 1.43 4.61 20.46
N SER A 381 2.39 4.03 19.72
CA SER A 381 3.35 3.07 20.29
C SER A 381 4.31 3.75 21.27
N ILE A 382 4.56 3.09 22.41
CA ILE A 382 5.56 3.53 23.39
C ILE A 382 6.95 3.67 22.73
N ALA A 383 7.31 2.75 21.84
CA ALA A 383 8.55 2.81 21.09
C ALA A 383 8.59 4.04 20.15
N GLY A 384 7.47 4.37 19.51
CA GLY A 384 7.33 5.55 18.66
C GLY A 384 7.48 6.87 19.42
N ILE A 385 6.91 6.97 20.62
CA ILE A 385 7.07 8.14 21.50
C ILE A 385 8.51 8.24 22.02
N ALA A 386 9.11 7.13 22.45
CA ALA A 386 10.50 7.10 22.90
C ALA A 386 11.47 7.53 21.79
N LEU A 387 11.23 7.07 20.55
CA LEU A 387 11.99 7.49 19.37
C LEU A 387 11.81 8.98 19.09
N ALA A 388 10.59 9.52 19.15
CA ALA A 388 10.34 10.95 18.98
C ALA A 388 11.08 11.81 20.03
N ILE A 389 11.07 11.38 21.31
CA ILE A 389 11.82 12.03 22.39
C ILE A 389 13.33 12.02 22.09
N ALA A 390 13.87 10.86 21.70
CA ALA A 390 15.29 10.72 21.40
C ALA A 390 15.70 11.60 20.21
N LEU A 391 14.94 11.56 19.12
CA LEU A 391 15.18 12.37 17.92
C LEU A 391 15.09 13.87 18.24
N ALA A 392 14.06 14.31 18.96
CA ALA A 392 13.91 15.70 19.38
C ALA A 392 15.09 16.16 20.24
N PHE A 393 15.46 15.37 21.25
CA PHE A 393 16.54 15.72 22.16
C PHE A 393 17.89 15.81 21.44
N ILE A 394 18.23 14.82 20.60
CA ILE A 394 19.45 14.82 19.79
C ILE A 394 19.46 16.03 18.83
N THR A 395 18.34 16.29 18.16
CA THR A 395 18.17 17.41 17.24
C THR A 395 18.43 18.75 17.93
N VAL A 396 17.87 18.96 19.12
CA VAL A 396 18.09 20.18 19.91
C VAL A 396 19.56 20.35 20.31
N LEU A 397 20.21 19.27 20.78
CA LEU A 397 21.62 19.33 21.17
C LEU A 397 22.53 19.65 19.99
N ILE A 398 22.32 19.02 18.83
CA ILE A 398 23.07 19.31 17.61
C ILE A 398 22.86 20.79 17.21
N SER A 399 21.61 21.25 17.25
CA SER A 399 21.24 22.62 16.88
C SER A 399 21.85 23.68 17.79
N ALA A 400 21.98 23.39 19.09
CA ALA A 400 22.64 24.28 20.05
C ALA A 400 24.18 24.21 19.95
N TYR A 401 24.74 23.03 19.67
CA TYR A 401 26.18 22.78 19.61
C TYR A 401 26.84 23.51 18.43
N LEU A 402 26.24 23.44 17.23
CA LEU A 402 26.80 24.01 16.01
C LEU A 402 27.10 25.53 16.10
N PRO A 403 26.16 26.40 16.52
CA PRO A 403 26.44 27.83 16.67
C PRO A 403 27.33 28.11 17.89
N ALA A 404 27.21 27.33 18.98
CA ALA A 404 28.07 27.48 20.16
C ALA A 404 29.54 27.25 19.82
N ARG A 405 29.88 26.13 19.16
CA ARG A 405 31.25 25.81 18.75
C ARG A 405 31.84 26.89 17.83
N LYS A 406 31.01 27.49 16.97
CA LYS A 406 31.43 28.55 16.05
C LYS A 406 31.74 29.85 16.80
N SER A 407 30.88 30.26 17.72
CA SER A 407 31.03 31.52 18.48
C SER A 407 32.18 31.47 19.50
N MET A 408 32.46 30.31 20.09
CA MET A 408 33.54 30.14 21.08
C MET A 408 34.96 30.17 20.49
N LYS A 409 35.09 30.31 19.16
CA LYS A 409 36.38 30.57 18.50
C LYS A 409 36.81 32.04 18.58
N LEU A 410 35.90 32.97 18.91
CA LEU A 410 36.20 34.40 19.05
C LEU A 410 37.09 34.63 20.27
N SER A 411 38.04 35.57 20.18
CA SER A 411 38.86 35.97 21.32
C SER A 411 38.08 36.80 22.33
N ALA A 412 38.50 36.81 23.59
CA ALA A 412 37.87 37.60 24.66
C ALA A 412 37.77 39.08 24.29
N LEU A 413 38.84 39.62 23.69
CA LEU A 413 38.94 41.01 23.28
C LEU A 413 38.00 41.34 22.12
N GLU A 414 37.90 40.47 21.11
CA GLU A 414 36.93 40.62 20.01
C GLU A 414 35.49 40.54 20.51
N ALA A 415 35.21 39.61 21.42
CA ALA A 415 33.87 39.43 21.99
C ALA A 415 33.41 40.65 22.81
N ILE A 416 34.33 41.30 23.55
CA ILE A 416 34.03 42.49 24.35
C ILE A 416 33.89 43.74 23.48
N ARG A 417 34.75 43.90 22.46
CA ARG A 417 34.70 45.07 21.57
C ARG A 417 33.39 45.16 20.80
N GLN A 418 32.75 44.03 20.46
CA GLN A 418 31.56 43.93 19.59
C GLN A 418 31.72 44.55 18.18
N THR A 419 32.67 45.47 17.98
CA THR A 419 33.29 45.86 16.73
C THR A 419 34.36 44.83 16.40
N SER A 420 33.99 43.85 15.56
CA SER A 420 34.99 43.20 14.74
C SER A 420 35.60 44.27 13.83
N ASP A 421 36.76 44.82 14.20
CA ASP A 421 37.60 45.59 13.27
C ASP A 421 38.05 44.61 12.21
N ILE A 422 37.28 44.53 11.13
CA ILE A 422 37.52 43.55 10.08
C ILE A 422 38.66 44.11 9.24
N ASN A 423 39.89 43.69 9.57
CA ASN A 423 41.07 43.96 8.78
C ASN A 423 40.99 43.18 7.46
N ILE A 424 40.15 43.65 6.53
CA ILE A 424 40.02 43.07 5.19
C ILE A 424 40.89 43.90 4.24
N ARG A 425 41.94 43.29 3.70
CA ARG A 425 42.72 43.86 2.58
C ARG A 425 41.77 44.18 1.42
N SER A 426 41.85 45.39 0.87
CA SER A 426 41.02 45.89 -0.25
C SER A 426 40.83 44.87 -1.40
N LYS A 427 41.89 44.11 -1.75
CA LYS A 427 41.85 43.04 -2.76
C LYS A 427 40.82 41.91 -2.51
N LYS A 428 40.44 41.62 -1.26
CA LYS A 428 39.48 40.53 -0.92
C LYS A 428 38.00 40.93 -1.07
N VAL A 429 37.70 42.21 -1.34
CA VAL A 429 36.32 42.74 -1.46
C VAL A 429 36.01 43.24 -2.88
N HIS A 430 36.84 42.88 -3.87
CA HIS A 430 36.61 43.26 -5.27
C HIS A 430 35.26 42.71 -5.77
N THR A 431 34.45 43.57 -6.39
CA THR A 431 33.21 43.22 -7.08
C THR A 431 33.47 43.10 -8.58
N PHE A 432 32.78 42.20 -9.27
CA PHE A 432 32.88 42.15 -10.73
C PHE A 432 32.13 43.35 -11.31
N PRO A 433 32.60 43.96 -12.42
CA PRO A 433 31.91 45.11 -13.04
C PRO A 433 30.48 44.76 -13.50
N LEU A 434 30.22 43.49 -13.81
CA LEU A 434 28.88 43.01 -14.14
C LEU A 434 27.87 43.16 -12.99
N THR A 435 28.34 43.09 -11.74
CA THR A 435 27.47 43.19 -10.56
C THR A 435 26.92 44.61 -10.38
N GLU A 436 27.73 45.61 -10.72
CA GLU A 436 27.32 47.02 -10.76
C GLU A 436 26.39 47.29 -11.94
N LYS A 437 26.62 46.64 -13.09
CA LYS A 437 25.77 46.80 -14.29
C LYS A 437 24.37 46.18 -14.12
N LEU A 438 24.27 45.04 -13.44
CA LEU A 438 23.00 44.32 -13.23
C LEU A 438 22.19 44.84 -12.03
N PHE A 439 22.85 45.26 -10.94
CA PHE A 439 22.19 45.57 -9.68
C PHE A 439 22.49 46.99 -9.17
N GLY A 440 23.15 47.81 -9.97
CA GLY A 440 23.51 49.19 -9.63
C GLY A 440 24.51 49.31 -8.48
N PHE A 441 24.65 50.54 -7.99
CA PHE A 441 25.52 50.90 -6.87
C PHE A 441 25.11 50.19 -5.56
N GLU A 442 23.80 50.04 -5.34
CA GLU A 442 23.24 49.36 -4.17
C GLU A 442 23.62 47.88 -4.15
N GLY A 443 23.54 47.20 -5.30
CA GLY A 443 23.98 45.81 -5.44
C GLY A 443 25.49 45.62 -5.25
N MET A 444 26.30 46.58 -5.69
CA MET A 444 27.75 46.58 -5.42
C MET A 444 28.02 46.65 -3.92
N LEU A 445 27.36 47.58 -3.20
CA LEU A 445 27.49 47.73 -1.75
C LEU A 445 27.01 46.48 -1.00
N ALA A 446 25.87 45.90 -1.41
CA ALA A 446 25.36 44.66 -0.87
C ALA A 446 26.37 43.50 -1.05
N THR A 447 26.95 43.37 -2.24
CA THR A 447 27.96 42.34 -2.54
C THR A 447 29.22 42.48 -1.69
N LYS A 448 29.69 43.72 -1.48
CA LYS A 448 30.80 44.01 -0.57
C LYS A 448 30.43 43.66 0.88
N ASN A 449 29.20 43.95 1.31
CA ASN A 449 28.70 43.62 2.64
C ASN A 449 28.57 42.09 2.87
N TYR A 450 28.12 41.34 1.88
CA TYR A 450 28.08 39.86 1.94
C TYR A 450 29.48 39.24 2.02
N LYS A 451 30.43 39.74 1.22
CA LYS A 451 31.84 39.31 1.30
C LYS A 451 32.51 39.66 2.63
N ARG A 452 32.03 40.71 3.30
CA ARG A 452 32.46 41.16 4.63
C ARG A 452 31.85 40.32 5.76
N SER A 453 30.57 39.94 5.66
CA SER A 453 29.81 39.23 6.70
C SER A 453 29.55 37.75 6.38
N ARG A 454 30.53 37.05 5.79
CA ARG A 454 30.39 35.69 5.22
C ARG A 454 29.69 34.67 6.13
N SER A 455 29.86 34.80 7.45
CA SER A 455 29.22 33.92 8.44
C SER A 455 27.69 34.07 8.51
N LYS A 456 27.19 35.32 8.52
CA LYS A 456 25.76 35.64 8.58
C LYS A 456 25.09 35.41 7.23
N TYR A 457 25.78 35.79 6.15
CA TYR A 457 25.35 35.52 4.78
C TYR A 457 25.14 34.03 4.54
N ARG A 458 26.15 33.19 4.84
CA ARG A 458 26.04 31.73 4.66
C ARG A 458 24.89 31.13 5.47
N ALA A 459 24.68 31.56 6.71
CA ALA A 459 23.57 31.06 7.53
C ALA A 459 22.19 31.42 6.95
N THR A 460 22.04 32.64 6.43
CA THR A 460 20.79 33.09 5.78
C THR A 460 20.52 32.33 4.50
N VAL A 461 21.55 32.19 3.63
CA VAL A 461 21.44 31.42 2.38
C VAL A 461 21.16 29.94 2.66
N ILE A 462 21.84 29.32 3.62
CA ILE A 462 21.58 27.92 4.00
C ILE A 462 20.15 27.76 4.53
N SER A 463 19.65 28.69 5.33
CA SER A 463 18.27 28.62 5.86
C SER A 463 17.24 28.75 4.74
N LEU A 464 17.44 29.70 3.81
CA LEU A 464 16.56 29.88 2.65
C LEU A 464 16.61 28.66 1.72
N PHE A 465 17.81 28.18 1.41
CA PHE A 465 18.02 26.98 0.61
C PHE A 465 17.31 25.78 1.23
N LEU A 466 17.49 25.55 2.53
CA LEU A 466 16.84 24.44 3.20
C LEU A 466 15.31 24.58 3.19
N SER A 467 14.77 25.77 3.40
CA SER A 467 13.33 26.01 3.29
C SER A 467 12.79 25.65 1.90
N ILE A 468 13.51 26.03 0.84
CA ILE A 468 13.12 25.71 -0.55
C ILE A 468 13.21 24.19 -0.78
N VAL A 469 14.29 23.54 -0.35
CA VAL A 469 14.46 22.09 -0.49
C VAL A 469 13.33 21.35 0.24
N LEU A 470 13.04 21.71 1.49
CA LEU A 470 11.96 21.08 2.27
C LEU A 470 10.60 21.26 1.59
N PHE A 471 10.32 22.46 1.08
CA PHE A 471 9.06 22.75 0.39
C PHE A 471 8.93 21.94 -0.89
N ILE A 472 9.96 21.94 -1.75
CA ILE A 472 9.95 21.18 -3.00
C ILE A 472 9.84 19.68 -2.70
N SER A 473 10.62 19.14 -1.77
CA SER A 473 10.56 17.72 -1.41
C SER A 473 9.19 17.31 -0.89
N ALA A 474 8.58 18.10 0.00
CA ALA A 474 7.23 17.82 0.50
C ALA A 474 6.17 17.93 -0.61
N SER A 475 6.25 18.98 -1.44
CA SER A 475 5.31 19.17 -2.55
C SER A 475 5.43 18.07 -3.61
N SER A 476 6.65 17.69 -3.98
CA SER A 476 6.90 16.57 -4.89
C SER A 476 6.41 15.26 -4.31
N PHE A 477 6.66 15.00 -3.02
CA PHE A 477 6.16 13.80 -2.36
C PHE A 477 4.63 13.73 -2.39
N CYS A 478 3.93 14.83 -2.05
CA CYS A 478 2.48 14.89 -2.15
C CYS A 478 1.97 14.73 -3.59
N ALA A 479 2.67 15.32 -4.57
CA ALA A 479 2.31 15.18 -5.98
C ALA A 479 2.48 13.72 -6.47
N TYR A 480 3.60 13.08 -6.14
CA TYR A 480 3.82 11.66 -6.46
C TYR A 480 2.81 10.77 -5.75
N LEU A 481 2.53 10.97 -4.46
CA LEU A 481 1.50 10.22 -3.76
C LEU A 481 0.12 10.39 -4.39
N THR A 482 -0.25 11.61 -4.78
CA THR A 482 -1.54 11.87 -5.44
C THR A 482 -1.60 11.20 -6.80
N HIS A 483 -0.51 11.24 -7.56
CA HIS A 483 -0.44 10.58 -8.86
C HIS A 483 -0.49 9.06 -8.72
N SER A 484 0.26 8.47 -7.78
CA SER A 484 0.25 7.02 -7.51
C SER A 484 -1.09 6.54 -6.95
N ALA A 485 -1.73 7.30 -6.07
CA ALA A 485 -3.09 6.99 -5.64
C ALA A 485 -4.07 7.12 -6.82
N GLY A 486 -3.92 8.16 -7.63
CA GLY A 486 -4.71 8.35 -8.84
C GLY A 486 -4.55 7.23 -9.85
N SER A 487 -3.35 6.67 -10.06
CA SER A 487 -3.15 5.56 -10.99
C SER A 487 -3.80 4.26 -10.50
N ILE A 488 -3.89 4.06 -9.18
CA ILE A 488 -4.56 2.87 -8.60
C ILE A 488 -6.09 3.03 -8.63
N TYR A 489 -6.61 4.24 -8.35
CA TYR A 489 -8.05 4.46 -8.12
C TYR A 489 -8.79 5.14 -9.27
N ASN A 490 -8.15 5.98 -10.09
CA ASN A 490 -8.81 6.71 -11.19
C ASN A 490 -8.73 5.97 -12.55
N GLY A 491 -8.15 4.77 -12.62
CA GLY A 491 -7.91 4.10 -13.90
C GLY A 491 -9.17 3.64 -14.61
N ASN A 492 -10.25 3.36 -13.86
CA ASN A 492 -11.44 2.75 -14.42
C ASN A 492 -12.62 3.69 -14.22
N GLY A 493 -13.04 4.38 -15.27
CA GLY A 493 -14.22 5.26 -15.29
C GLY A 493 -15.56 4.53 -15.09
N TYR A 494 -15.56 3.40 -14.38
CA TYR A 494 -16.69 2.57 -14.02
C TYR A 494 -16.59 2.12 -12.56
N GLU A 495 -17.74 1.87 -11.95
CA GLU A 495 -17.84 1.34 -10.58
C GLU A 495 -17.83 -0.19 -10.55
N LEU A 496 -18.26 -0.83 -11.65
CA LEU A 496 -18.37 -2.27 -11.78
C LEU A 496 -18.04 -2.71 -13.21
N SER A 497 -17.24 -3.76 -13.37
CA SER A 497 -16.98 -4.41 -14.66
C SER A 497 -17.42 -5.87 -14.61
N CYS A 498 -17.87 -6.37 -15.75
CA CYS A 498 -18.27 -7.76 -15.94
C CYS A 498 -17.67 -8.28 -17.24
N THR A 499 -16.98 -9.42 -17.16
CA THR A 499 -16.36 -10.08 -18.32
C THR A 499 -17.19 -11.29 -18.71
N VAL A 500 -17.61 -11.35 -19.98
CA VAL A 500 -18.38 -12.48 -20.53
C VAL A 500 -17.54 -13.16 -21.61
N TYR A 501 -17.27 -14.45 -21.45
CA TYR A 501 -16.54 -15.26 -22.44
C TYR A 501 -17.45 -15.69 -23.61
N SER A 502 -16.92 -15.66 -24.83
CA SER A 502 -17.70 -15.81 -26.08
C SER A 502 -18.43 -17.15 -26.23
N GLU A 503 -18.01 -18.18 -25.49
CA GLU A 503 -18.62 -19.52 -25.51
C GLU A 503 -20.10 -19.55 -25.09
N ASN A 504 -20.59 -18.49 -24.46
CA ASN A 504 -21.92 -18.49 -23.86
C ASN A 504 -23.06 -18.04 -24.79
N ASN A 505 -22.79 -17.71 -26.07
CA ASN A 505 -23.82 -17.42 -27.09
C ASN A 505 -24.87 -16.36 -26.64
N TYR A 506 -24.46 -15.40 -25.81
CA TYR A 506 -25.31 -14.30 -25.34
C TYR A 506 -25.30 -13.13 -26.34
N ASP A 507 -26.45 -12.50 -26.51
CA ASP A 507 -26.58 -11.24 -27.24
C ASP A 507 -26.12 -10.06 -26.34
N PRO A 508 -24.98 -9.41 -26.63
CA PRO A 508 -24.44 -8.33 -25.80
C PRO A 508 -25.40 -7.16 -25.65
N ASP A 509 -26.15 -6.81 -26.70
CA ASP A 509 -27.09 -5.69 -26.69
C ASP A 509 -28.28 -5.96 -25.76
N ALA A 510 -28.77 -7.20 -25.75
CA ALA A 510 -29.83 -7.63 -24.86
C ALA A 510 -29.37 -7.61 -23.38
N LEU A 511 -28.13 -8.01 -23.10
CA LEU A 511 -27.57 -7.96 -21.75
C LEU A 511 -27.36 -6.52 -21.29
N LEU A 512 -26.78 -5.67 -22.14
CA LEU A 512 -26.58 -4.24 -21.86
C LEU A 512 -27.90 -3.54 -21.55
N THR A 513 -28.95 -3.85 -22.32
CA THR A 513 -30.30 -3.31 -22.09
C THR A 513 -30.84 -3.70 -20.72
N LYS A 514 -30.62 -4.95 -20.28
CA LYS A 514 -31.00 -5.39 -18.94
C LYS A 514 -30.22 -4.66 -17.85
N ILE A 515 -28.91 -4.48 -18.03
CA ILE A 515 -28.05 -3.79 -17.06
C ILE A 515 -28.45 -2.31 -16.94
N ARG A 516 -28.68 -1.61 -18.07
CA ARG A 516 -29.16 -0.21 -18.08
C ARG A 516 -30.54 -0.03 -17.43
N ALA A 517 -31.32 -1.10 -17.32
CA ALA A 517 -32.64 -1.07 -16.70
C ALA A 517 -32.62 -1.36 -15.19
N LEU A 518 -31.47 -1.74 -14.61
CA LEU A 518 -31.34 -1.95 -13.17
C LEU A 518 -31.40 -0.62 -12.42
N ASP A 519 -32.07 -0.62 -11.27
CA ASP A 519 -32.15 0.56 -10.41
C ASP A 519 -30.76 0.92 -9.86
N GLY A 520 -30.39 2.19 -9.92
CA GLY A 520 -29.07 2.68 -9.54
C GLY A 520 -28.00 2.71 -10.63
N VAL A 521 -28.27 2.22 -11.84
CA VAL A 521 -27.33 2.31 -12.97
C VAL A 521 -27.53 3.61 -13.75
N ASP A 522 -26.59 4.55 -13.64
CA ASP A 522 -26.61 5.81 -14.42
C ASP A 522 -26.17 5.59 -15.89
N LYS A 523 -25.09 4.84 -16.09
CA LYS A 523 -24.52 4.52 -17.40
C LYS A 523 -24.01 3.09 -17.42
N ALA A 524 -24.16 2.42 -18.56
CA ALA A 524 -23.52 1.13 -18.82
C ALA A 524 -23.13 1.05 -20.29
N SER A 525 -22.01 0.40 -20.55
CA SER A 525 -21.48 0.16 -21.88
C SER A 525 -20.78 -1.19 -21.92
N TYR A 526 -20.56 -1.71 -23.12
CA TYR A 526 -19.74 -2.90 -23.32
C TYR A 526 -18.67 -2.65 -24.37
N GLY A 527 -17.59 -3.44 -24.27
CA GLY A 527 -16.59 -3.57 -25.29
C GLY A 527 -16.33 -5.06 -25.56
N SER A 528 -15.77 -5.36 -26.71
CA SER A 528 -15.26 -6.70 -27.03
C SER A 528 -13.75 -6.61 -27.18
N SER A 529 -13.03 -7.63 -26.73
CA SER A 529 -11.58 -7.66 -26.89
C SER A 529 -11.09 -9.00 -27.40
N PHE A 530 -9.97 -8.97 -28.12
CA PHE A 530 -9.24 -10.18 -28.48
C PHE A 530 -7.72 -9.93 -28.42
N ALA A 531 -6.98 -10.94 -28.00
CA ALA A 531 -5.52 -10.91 -28.00
C ALA A 531 -4.97 -11.22 -29.40
N ALA A 532 -3.94 -10.49 -29.81
CA ALA A 532 -3.25 -10.68 -31.06
C ALA A 532 -1.76 -10.40 -30.89
N ASP A 533 -0.94 -11.05 -31.70
CA ASP A 533 0.50 -10.80 -31.75
C ASP A 533 0.84 -9.88 -32.92
N PHE A 534 1.81 -9.01 -32.72
CA PHE A 534 2.38 -8.16 -33.77
C PHE A 534 3.90 -8.09 -33.65
N THR A 535 4.55 -7.75 -34.75
CA THR A 535 6.00 -7.63 -34.82
C THR A 535 6.40 -6.17 -34.98
N ILE A 536 7.36 -5.71 -34.17
CA ILE A 536 7.94 -4.36 -34.24
C ILE A 536 9.45 -4.45 -34.50
N ALA A 537 9.99 -3.63 -35.40
CA ALA A 537 11.43 -3.60 -35.65
C ALA A 537 12.16 -2.91 -34.48
N LYS A 538 13.33 -3.43 -34.08
CA LYS A 538 14.12 -2.92 -32.95
C LYS A 538 14.42 -1.42 -33.08
N LYS A 539 14.72 -0.97 -34.30
CA LYS A 539 14.97 0.46 -34.64
C LYS A 539 13.81 1.41 -34.31
N ASP A 540 12.59 0.89 -34.26
CA ASP A 540 11.38 1.67 -34.03
C ASP A 540 11.01 1.69 -32.53
N CYS A 541 11.71 0.90 -31.71
CA CYS A 541 11.55 0.85 -30.25
C CYS A 541 12.38 1.91 -29.51
N THR A 542 11.88 2.38 -28.36
CA THR A 542 12.65 3.26 -27.47
C THR A 542 13.80 2.51 -26.81
N LYS A 543 14.90 3.23 -26.52
CA LYS A 543 16.05 2.65 -25.79
C LYS A 543 15.67 2.17 -24.39
N GLU A 544 14.68 2.80 -23.78
CA GLU A 544 14.13 2.44 -22.48
C GLU A 544 13.40 1.11 -22.57
N PHE A 545 12.57 0.91 -23.60
CA PHE A 545 11.91 -0.37 -23.88
C PHE A 545 12.91 -1.48 -24.19
N GLU A 546 13.94 -1.24 -25.01
CA GLU A 546 15.01 -2.23 -25.29
C GLU A 546 15.72 -2.67 -24.00
N SER A 547 16.00 -1.71 -23.10
CA SER A 547 16.63 -1.99 -21.81
C SER A 547 15.73 -2.81 -20.89
N PHE A 548 14.43 -2.48 -20.85
CA PHE A 548 13.42 -3.24 -20.12
C PHE A 548 13.32 -4.67 -20.63
N ARG A 549 13.16 -4.86 -21.95
CA ARG A 549 13.00 -6.17 -22.57
C ARG A 549 14.21 -7.07 -22.34
N SER A 550 15.42 -6.51 -22.46
CA SER A 550 16.67 -7.23 -22.19
C SER A 550 16.78 -7.73 -20.75
N TYR A 551 16.22 -7.00 -19.78
CA TYR A 551 16.17 -7.41 -18.37
C TYR A 551 15.09 -8.48 -18.14
N TYR A 552 13.90 -8.30 -18.72
CA TYR A 552 12.76 -9.20 -18.54
C TYR A 552 12.97 -10.57 -19.20
N GLU A 553 13.52 -10.61 -20.43
CA GLU A 553 13.82 -11.87 -21.13
C GLU A 553 14.91 -12.71 -20.42
N GLN A 554 15.86 -12.07 -19.72
CA GLN A 554 16.85 -12.78 -18.90
C GLN A 554 16.23 -13.48 -17.68
N ALA A 555 15.06 -13.02 -17.22
CA ALA A 555 14.40 -13.56 -16.04
C ALA A 555 13.42 -14.71 -16.36
N SER A 556 12.78 -14.68 -17.54
CA SER A 556 11.70 -15.63 -17.88
C SER A 556 12.09 -16.81 -18.77
N TYR A 557 13.22 -16.80 -19.48
CA TYR A 557 13.63 -17.91 -20.37
C TYR A 557 15.13 -18.24 -20.29
N ASN A 558 15.46 -19.54 -20.15
CA ASN A 558 16.81 -20.05 -20.41
C ASN A 558 17.12 -19.94 -21.91
N ASN A 559 18.06 -19.07 -22.28
CA ASN A 559 18.82 -19.04 -23.54
C ASN A 559 18.03 -19.19 -24.85
N THR A 560 17.66 -18.06 -25.46
CA THR A 560 18.08 -17.67 -26.84
C THR A 560 17.50 -16.30 -27.15
N LEU A 561 18.35 -15.25 -27.20
CA LEU A 561 18.00 -14.05 -27.95
C LEU A 561 17.90 -14.47 -29.41
N SER A 562 16.71 -14.41 -30.02
CA SER A 562 16.63 -14.51 -31.47
C SER A 562 17.47 -13.36 -32.08
N GLU A 563 18.32 -13.70 -33.04
CA GLU A 563 19.11 -12.73 -33.83
C GLU A 563 18.22 -11.84 -34.73
N ASP A 564 16.90 -11.94 -34.64
CA ASP A 564 15.99 -11.17 -35.49
C ASP A 564 16.01 -9.67 -35.14
N ASP A 565 15.94 -8.83 -36.19
CA ASP A 565 15.91 -7.37 -36.11
C ASP A 565 14.56 -6.81 -35.58
N SER A 566 13.74 -7.66 -34.95
CA SER A 566 12.39 -7.33 -34.47
C SER A 566 12.03 -8.01 -33.14
N TYR A 567 11.07 -7.42 -32.43
CA TYR A 567 10.40 -8.01 -31.27
C TYR A 567 8.98 -8.45 -31.64
N GLU A 568 8.57 -9.60 -31.15
CA GLU A 568 7.19 -10.07 -31.18
C GLU A 568 6.51 -9.70 -29.85
N LEU A 569 5.38 -9.01 -29.95
CA LEU A 569 4.64 -8.46 -28.82
C LEU A 569 3.17 -8.88 -28.91
N THR A 570 2.60 -9.25 -27.78
CA THR A 570 1.16 -9.49 -27.65
C THR A 570 0.47 -8.17 -27.31
N THR A 571 -0.64 -7.91 -27.98
CA THR A 571 -1.54 -6.78 -27.74
C THR A 571 -2.97 -7.26 -27.58
N VAL A 572 -3.81 -6.44 -26.96
CA VAL A 572 -5.25 -6.68 -26.87
C VAL A 572 -5.95 -5.60 -27.66
N ILE A 573 -6.72 -6.00 -28.66
CA ILE A 573 -7.53 -5.08 -29.46
C ILE A 573 -8.88 -4.93 -28.79
N TYR A 574 -9.29 -3.69 -28.55
CA TYR A 574 -10.57 -3.36 -27.95
C TYR A 574 -11.51 -2.73 -28.98
N PHE A 575 -12.70 -3.29 -29.10
CA PHE A 575 -13.84 -2.73 -29.82
C PHE A 575 -14.80 -2.16 -28.79
N VAL A 576 -15.23 -0.92 -28.97
CA VAL A 576 -16.12 -0.21 -28.04
C VAL A 576 -17.29 0.39 -28.82
N GLU A 577 -18.35 0.79 -28.12
CA GLU A 577 -19.48 1.50 -28.73
C GLU A 577 -19.00 2.79 -29.45
N ASP A 578 -19.58 3.10 -30.60
CA ASP A 578 -19.16 4.24 -31.44
C ASP A 578 -19.08 5.56 -30.67
N HIS A 579 -20.12 5.90 -29.90
CA HIS A 579 -20.16 7.17 -29.15
C HIS A 579 -19.02 7.30 -28.13
N LEU A 580 -18.60 6.18 -27.53
CA LEU A 580 -17.45 6.14 -26.62
C LEU A 580 -16.19 6.46 -27.41
N PHE A 581 -15.93 5.71 -28.49
CA PHE A 581 -14.75 5.91 -29.32
C PHE A 581 -14.68 7.34 -29.87
N GLU A 582 -15.79 7.91 -30.32
CA GLU A 582 -15.86 9.31 -30.77
C GLU A 582 -15.50 10.31 -29.68
N ASP A 583 -15.95 10.09 -28.44
CA ASP A 583 -15.65 10.96 -27.31
C ASP A 583 -14.17 10.88 -26.91
N TYR A 584 -13.58 9.68 -26.97
CA TYR A 584 -12.14 9.50 -26.77
C TYR A 584 -11.31 10.14 -27.88
N LEU A 585 -11.71 10.00 -29.15
CA LEU A 585 -11.05 10.67 -30.27
C LEU A 585 -11.04 12.19 -30.06
N LYS A 586 -12.16 12.78 -29.61
CA LYS A 586 -12.21 14.21 -29.27
C LYS A 586 -11.28 14.56 -28.11
N GLU A 587 -11.17 13.71 -27.10
CA GLU A 587 -10.28 13.90 -25.93
C GLU A 587 -8.81 13.97 -26.34
N ILE A 588 -8.38 13.06 -27.23
CA ILE A 588 -6.99 13.03 -27.75
C ILE A 588 -6.76 14.02 -28.90
N GLY A 589 -7.79 14.79 -29.30
CA GLY A 589 -7.68 15.84 -30.32
C GLY A 589 -7.81 15.36 -31.77
N GLU A 590 -8.27 14.13 -31.99
CA GLU A 590 -8.50 13.51 -33.30
C GLU A 590 -9.92 13.80 -33.83
N ASN A 591 -10.10 13.73 -35.16
CA ASN A 591 -11.41 13.92 -35.78
C ASN A 591 -12.11 12.57 -35.98
N PRO A 592 -13.28 12.32 -35.35
CA PRO A 592 -14.01 11.05 -35.48
C PRO A 592 -14.30 10.62 -36.92
N SER A 593 -14.51 11.58 -37.83
CA SER A 593 -14.82 11.28 -39.24
C SER A 593 -13.70 10.50 -39.95
N ASP A 594 -12.45 10.63 -39.50
CA ASP A 594 -11.29 10.00 -40.12
C ASP A 594 -11.17 8.50 -39.79
N TYR A 595 -11.97 8.01 -38.84
CA TYR A 595 -11.96 6.64 -38.31
C TYR A 595 -13.21 5.82 -38.69
N GLN A 596 -14.20 6.42 -39.37
CA GLN A 596 -15.46 5.76 -39.73
C GLN A 596 -15.39 4.92 -41.04
N ASN A 597 -14.21 4.81 -41.67
CA ASN A 597 -14.06 4.07 -42.93
C ASN A 597 -13.90 2.56 -42.70
N THR A 598 -14.97 1.80 -42.91
CA THR A 598 -14.98 0.34 -42.73
C THR A 598 -14.10 -0.44 -43.73
N ALA A 599 -13.69 0.18 -44.84
CA ALA A 599 -12.82 -0.47 -45.83
C ALA A 599 -11.33 -0.39 -45.44
N VAL A 600 -10.94 0.57 -44.59
CA VAL A 600 -9.59 0.73 -44.05
C VAL A 600 -9.74 1.09 -42.57
N PRO A 601 -9.95 0.09 -41.69
CA PRO A 601 -10.17 0.35 -40.28
C PRO A 601 -8.92 0.99 -39.67
N LYS A 602 -9.11 2.16 -39.06
CA LYS A 602 -8.07 2.84 -38.28
C LYS A 602 -8.33 2.66 -36.80
N GLY A 603 -7.28 2.33 -36.06
CA GLY A 603 -7.30 2.25 -34.61
C GLY A 603 -6.46 3.36 -33.97
N VAL A 604 -6.72 3.61 -32.69
CA VAL A 604 -5.78 4.36 -31.83
C VAL A 604 -4.89 3.36 -31.14
N LEU A 605 -3.57 3.52 -31.26
CA LEU A 605 -2.62 2.71 -30.52
C LEU A 605 -2.35 3.36 -29.16
N VAL A 606 -2.64 2.65 -28.07
CA VAL A 606 -2.22 3.10 -26.74
C VAL A 606 -0.77 2.65 -26.52
N ASP A 607 0.17 3.59 -26.57
CA ASP A 607 1.60 3.30 -26.46
C ASP A 607 2.12 3.61 -25.05
N ARG A 608 1.68 2.81 -24.09
CA ARG A 608 2.09 2.96 -22.71
C ARG A 608 2.24 1.60 -22.04
N LEU A 609 3.44 1.28 -21.60
CA LEU A 609 3.74 0.05 -20.88
C LEU A 609 3.84 0.35 -19.37
N HIS A 610 2.94 -0.23 -18.59
CA HIS A 610 2.95 -0.17 -17.13
C HIS A 610 3.23 -1.56 -16.55
N VAL A 611 4.48 -1.81 -16.17
CA VAL A 611 4.87 -3.12 -15.60
C VAL A 611 5.56 -2.94 -14.27
N PHE A 612 5.03 -3.61 -13.25
CA PHE A 612 5.71 -3.76 -11.96
C PHE A 612 6.44 -5.10 -11.91
N SER A 613 7.77 -5.04 -11.84
CA SER A 613 8.63 -6.17 -11.45
C SER A 613 9.35 -5.75 -10.16
N ASP A 614 10.64 -6.07 -9.99
CA ASP A 614 11.49 -5.51 -8.91
C ASP A 614 11.56 -3.96 -8.94
N LYS A 615 11.17 -3.36 -10.07
CA LYS A 615 11.03 -1.92 -10.29
C LYS A 615 9.75 -1.63 -11.07
N TYR A 616 9.18 -0.44 -10.85
CA TYR A 616 8.07 0.08 -11.64
C TYR A 616 8.61 0.69 -12.94
N TYR A 617 8.14 0.19 -14.08
CA TYR A 617 8.41 0.73 -15.41
C TYR A 617 7.17 1.41 -15.96
N ASP A 618 7.33 2.65 -16.40
CA ASP A 618 6.32 3.45 -17.09
C ASP A 618 7.00 4.11 -18.30
N LEU A 619 6.79 3.54 -19.48
CA LEU A 619 7.52 3.91 -20.69
C LEU A 619 6.69 3.71 -21.96
N ASN A 620 7.07 4.44 -23.01
CA ASN A 620 6.57 4.27 -24.37
C ASN A 620 7.40 3.21 -25.10
N ILE A 621 6.75 2.38 -25.90
CA ILE A 621 7.39 1.34 -26.72
C ILE A 621 7.92 1.97 -28.01
N PHE A 622 7.16 2.85 -28.66
CA PHE A 622 7.51 3.38 -29.98
C PHE A 622 8.31 4.68 -29.90
N THR A 623 9.31 4.82 -30.77
CA THR A 623 10.10 6.06 -30.90
C THR A 623 9.42 7.13 -31.74
N ASN A 624 8.58 6.72 -32.70
CA ASN A 624 7.92 7.60 -33.64
C ASN A 624 6.41 7.32 -33.66
N HIS A 625 5.64 8.34 -33.29
CA HIS A 625 4.18 8.27 -33.19
C HIS A 625 3.49 8.64 -34.52
N SER A 626 4.02 8.16 -35.65
CA SER A 626 3.45 8.41 -36.98
C SER A 626 2.58 7.24 -37.42
N ALA A 627 1.51 7.52 -38.18
CA ALA A 627 0.64 6.50 -38.75
C ALA A 627 1.44 5.40 -39.47
N GLN A 628 1.21 4.15 -39.06
CA GLN A 628 1.88 2.97 -39.58
C GLN A 628 0.92 1.78 -39.59
N ASP A 629 1.12 0.85 -40.53
CA ASP A 629 0.33 -0.37 -40.58
C ASP A 629 0.91 -1.39 -39.59
N ILE A 630 0.06 -1.88 -38.69
CA ILE A 630 0.40 -2.96 -37.77
C ILE A 630 -0.31 -4.21 -38.26
N VAL A 631 0.47 -5.25 -38.57
CA VAL A 631 -0.04 -6.56 -38.94
C VAL A 631 -0.23 -7.37 -37.67
N LEU A 632 -1.47 -7.74 -37.41
CA LEU A 632 -1.90 -8.46 -36.23
C LEU A 632 -2.19 -9.91 -36.63
N SER A 633 -1.70 -10.84 -35.83
CA SER A 633 -1.92 -12.27 -36.01
C SER A 633 -2.73 -12.81 -34.84
N ALA A 634 -3.81 -13.54 -35.11
CA ALA A 634 -4.59 -14.18 -34.06
C ALA A 634 -3.78 -15.29 -33.36
N PHE A 635 -4.04 -15.49 -32.07
CA PHE A 635 -3.35 -16.47 -31.21
C PHE A 635 -3.75 -17.95 -31.46
N ASP A 636 -4.50 -18.24 -32.53
CA ASP A 636 -5.11 -19.57 -32.75
C ASP A 636 -4.15 -20.53 -33.50
N GLU A 637 -3.86 -21.70 -32.92
CA GLU A 637 -2.86 -22.66 -33.41
C GLU A 637 -3.24 -23.31 -34.76
N ASP A 638 -4.52 -23.31 -35.13
CA ASP A 638 -5.02 -24.05 -36.31
C ASP A 638 -5.35 -23.18 -37.54
N ALA A 639 -5.30 -21.85 -37.44
CA ALA A 639 -5.42 -20.96 -38.61
C ALA A 639 -4.72 -19.61 -38.38
N LYS A 640 -3.66 -19.33 -39.16
CA LYS A 640 -3.03 -17.99 -39.24
C LYS A 640 -3.96 -16.97 -39.90
N ASN A 641 -5.00 -16.56 -39.18
CA ASN A 641 -5.82 -15.43 -39.56
C ASN A 641 -5.05 -14.16 -39.20
N THR A 642 -4.55 -13.45 -40.22
CA THR A 642 -3.90 -12.15 -40.04
C THR A 642 -4.85 -11.03 -40.43
N CYS A 643 -4.81 -9.93 -39.68
CA CYS A 643 -5.56 -8.70 -39.94
C CYS A 643 -4.59 -7.52 -39.92
N THR A 644 -4.67 -6.62 -40.89
CA THR A 644 -3.90 -5.38 -40.87
C THR A 644 -4.77 -4.26 -40.32
N VAL A 645 -4.29 -3.61 -39.26
CA VAL A 645 -4.92 -2.39 -38.72
C VAL A 645 -3.96 -1.23 -38.91
N THR A 646 -4.44 -0.14 -39.49
CA THR A 646 -3.65 1.08 -39.63
C THR A 646 -3.76 1.90 -38.34
N THR A 647 -2.63 2.30 -37.75
CA THR A 647 -2.67 3.23 -36.62
C THR A 647 -3.00 4.63 -37.13
N GLY A 648 -4.13 5.18 -36.69
CA GLY A 648 -4.54 6.55 -36.99
C GLY A 648 -3.83 7.56 -36.08
N ALA A 649 -3.74 7.24 -34.79
CA ALA A 649 -3.10 8.06 -33.77
C ALA A 649 -2.47 7.19 -32.68
N PHE A 650 -1.59 7.81 -31.90
CA PHE A 650 -1.03 7.24 -30.69
C PHE A 650 -1.56 7.99 -29.47
N SER A 651 -1.78 7.28 -28.38
CA SER A 651 -2.24 7.87 -27.12
C SER A 651 -1.46 7.31 -25.93
N ASP A 652 -1.21 8.17 -24.95
CA ASP A 652 -0.70 7.79 -23.63
C ASP A 652 -1.84 7.49 -22.63
N THR A 653 -3.09 7.77 -22.99
CA THR A 653 -4.25 7.58 -22.11
C THR A 653 -5.00 6.31 -22.49
N ILE A 654 -5.30 5.48 -21.48
CA ILE A 654 -6.12 4.29 -21.67
C ILE A 654 -7.59 4.70 -21.52
N PRO A 655 -8.45 4.49 -22.54
CA PRO A 655 -9.83 4.92 -22.47
C PRO A 655 -10.75 3.89 -21.80
N PHE A 656 -11.94 4.33 -21.37
CA PHE A 656 -13.09 3.50 -20.98
C PHE A 656 -12.88 2.49 -19.84
N GLY A 657 -11.90 2.72 -18.96
CA GLY A 657 -11.54 1.78 -17.89
C GLY A 657 -11.04 0.42 -18.37
N VAL A 658 -10.66 0.36 -19.64
CA VAL A 658 -9.95 -0.78 -20.20
C VAL A 658 -8.65 -0.96 -19.41
N SER A 659 -8.34 -2.16 -18.96
CA SER A 659 -7.03 -2.45 -18.37
C SER A 659 -6.00 -2.59 -19.48
N ALA A 660 -4.91 -1.83 -19.41
CA ALA A 660 -3.72 -2.19 -20.18
C ALA A 660 -3.24 -3.59 -19.74
N PRO A 661 -2.82 -4.46 -20.68
CA PRO A 661 -2.30 -5.78 -20.34
C PRO A 661 -1.02 -5.71 -19.50
#